data_AF-A0A0Q8RB48-F1
#
_entry.id   AF-A0A0Q8RB48-F1
#
_cell.length_a   1.000
_cell.length_b   1.000
_cell.length_c   1.000
_cell.angle_alpha   90.00
_cell.angle_beta   90.00
_cell.angle_gamma   90.00
#
_symmetry.space_group_name_H-M   'P 1'
#
loop_
_entity.id
_entity.type
_entity.pdbx_description
1 polymer ?
#
loop_
_entity_poly.entity_id
_entity_poly.type
_entity_poly.pdbx_seq_one_letter_code
_entity_poly.pdbx_strand_id
1 'polypeptide(L)'
;MDAQNNASAMQSNQMFPTLPDALEMPAPQSAADIHPHFPGPGELVNPEFIKIKSVRPGCYLLNYTPSGIGLVTYDGTMRVEKHAGGRTASGDLYQRPVLFLPLKSALPADLARPLLLSGPNPASGIPILSRSRYRYYLRVTKILENFTFGNSFTLGFEMWRFTKNPGAWNTGGTWSKEELTALMTWQAAPAGFPEPSHYLAGDVKNASNVVVGRLTMGWVSDFLRKATIEVDRVSQSEAVISNGAGVDWAVIGKSVDWNITAIQSNNNVVEPSGISWSNGEAHAAMLAKRDASNLDVEWRYHVLAMRRLDETERGIMYDNSGTDSNNVPREGCAISSHWTMPNTAEWGTVAGQRFGTAAAPYFRTAVHEIGHAMGLYHNTADNGYLCTTDVIASRSLNPGSLQFPANIQWSYNPDDAKRLRHMPDIYVRPGGLPFGTSYGSTPISPTDMELEIDGLSMFVMPVASAVPIGAPVRLNITLQNQTSAPIAAPNTLSMKSGIVRGKVIDPCGTIRTFAPIVICVEDDQVQPLDAQDTVEHSLTLLRGGQGALFPMPGAYRIIVEARWDNGGLECTCTGENTVMVTSAVDQAHAEAALKVLSTPDSLLSLAIGGDHLHEGLAAIDAAIANPVLRPHFAYVEAKRMATRFRERKADFAAAAKLIDSSTVMSPAELKRAAAWVKDAGPSTAPGKQLAKELTNKAKGLKIKDGLKDLAEPA
;
A
#
# COMPACT_ATOMS: atom_id res chain seq x y z
N MET A 1 7.73 -21.08 -62.41
CA MET A 1 8.92 -20.67 -63.18
C MET A 1 9.73 -19.76 -62.27
N ASP A 2 10.61 -20.42 -61.54
CA ASP A 2 12.04 -20.09 -61.31
C ASP A 2 12.35 -18.64 -60.88
N ALA A 3 12.76 -18.38 -59.63
CA ALA A 3 13.96 -18.85 -58.90
C ALA A 3 15.28 -18.18 -59.39
N GLN A 4 16.10 -17.78 -58.40
CA GLN A 4 17.47 -17.21 -58.47
C GLN A 4 17.50 -15.69 -58.73
N ASN A 5 17.99 -14.81 -57.85
CA ASN A 5 19.22 -14.84 -57.06
C ASN A 5 19.11 -13.97 -55.79
N ASN A 6 19.44 -14.55 -54.63
CA ASN A 6 20.43 -14.03 -53.67
C ASN A 6 20.34 -14.80 -52.35
N ALA A 7 21.14 -15.86 -52.25
CA ALA A 7 21.46 -16.53 -51.01
C ALA A 7 22.96 -16.39 -50.75
N SER A 8 23.34 -15.57 -49.76
CA SER A 8 24.43 -15.84 -48.81
C SER A 8 24.63 -14.67 -47.84
N ALA A 9 24.93 -15.04 -46.59
CA ALA A 9 25.41 -14.23 -45.48
C ALA A 9 24.38 -13.37 -44.72
N MET A 10 23.74 -13.96 -43.71
CA MET A 10 24.07 -13.66 -42.31
C MET A 10 23.25 -14.56 -41.37
N GLN A 11 23.90 -15.60 -40.87
CA GLN A 11 23.54 -16.18 -39.57
C GLN A 11 23.81 -15.12 -38.51
N SER A 12 22.79 -14.52 -37.92
CA SER A 12 22.92 -13.82 -36.64
C SER A 12 22.56 -14.79 -35.52
N ASN A 13 23.59 -15.52 -35.06
CA ASN A 13 23.70 -15.91 -33.66
C ASN A 13 23.43 -14.68 -32.79
N GLN A 14 22.26 -14.55 -32.18
CA GLN A 14 22.16 -13.81 -30.93
C GLN A 14 22.30 -14.83 -29.81
N MET A 15 23.56 -15.16 -29.55
CA MET A 15 23.99 -15.66 -28.26
C MET A 15 23.48 -14.68 -27.21
N PHE A 16 22.78 -15.19 -26.20
CA PHE A 16 22.77 -14.53 -24.90
C PHE A 16 24.23 -14.18 -24.55
N PRO A 17 24.51 -13.01 -23.94
CA PRO A 17 25.82 -12.79 -23.36
C PRO A 17 26.11 -13.97 -22.43
N THR A 18 27.28 -14.60 -22.59
CA THR A 18 27.75 -15.57 -21.62
C THR A 18 27.66 -14.93 -20.25
N LEU A 19 27.03 -15.64 -19.31
CA LEU A 19 27.05 -15.29 -17.90
C LEU A 19 28.49 -14.92 -17.53
N PRO A 20 28.70 -13.85 -16.74
CA PRO A 20 30.05 -13.54 -16.26
C PRO A 20 30.64 -14.81 -15.65
N ASP A 21 31.88 -15.12 -16.03
CA ASP A 21 32.60 -16.28 -15.51
C ASP A 21 32.41 -16.35 -14.00
N ALA A 22 32.12 -17.54 -13.49
CA ALA A 22 32.12 -17.78 -12.06
C ALA A 22 33.44 -17.23 -11.51
N LEU A 23 33.34 -16.27 -10.59
CA LEU A 23 34.51 -15.78 -9.86
C LEU A 23 35.27 -17.01 -9.38
N GLU A 24 36.54 -17.14 -9.81
CA GLU A 24 37.41 -18.21 -9.33
C GLU A 24 37.34 -18.19 -7.80
N MET A 25 36.73 -19.25 -7.27
CA MET A 25 36.90 -19.58 -5.87
C MET A 25 38.40 -19.75 -5.68
N PRO A 26 39.04 -19.07 -4.71
CA PRO A 26 40.36 -19.51 -4.29
C PRO A 26 40.22 -20.99 -3.95
N ALA A 27 41.03 -21.83 -4.60
CA ALA A 27 41.12 -23.25 -4.27
C ALA A 27 41.21 -23.38 -2.74
N PRO A 28 40.52 -24.34 -2.11
CA PRO A 28 40.70 -24.58 -0.69
C PRO A 28 42.19 -24.75 -0.48
N GLN A 29 42.82 -23.83 0.26
CA GLN A 29 44.18 -24.02 0.69
C GLN A 29 44.20 -25.38 1.39
N SER A 30 44.96 -26.29 0.79
CA SER A 30 45.33 -27.58 1.34
C SER A 30 45.54 -27.42 2.84
N ALA A 31 44.85 -28.26 3.62
CA ALA A 31 45.00 -28.36 5.08
C ALA A 31 46.38 -28.89 5.52
N ALA A 32 47.40 -28.79 4.67
CA ALA A 32 48.78 -29.21 4.92
C ALA A 32 49.72 -28.05 4.57
N ASP A 33 49.83 -27.10 5.51
CA ASP A 33 51.07 -26.37 5.85
C ASP A 33 50.82 -25.34 6.98
N ILE A 34 50.06 -25.74 8.01
CA ILE A 34 50.10 -25.08 9.32
C ILE A 34 50.82 -26.03 10.26
N HIS A 35 52.15 -25.96 10.27
CA HIS A 35 52.90 -26.51 11.39
C HIS A 35 52.60 -25.67 12.63
N PRO A 36 52.02 -26.22 13.71
CA PRO A 36 51.95 -25.51 14.96
C PRO A 36 53.38 -25.35 15.46
N HIS A 37 53.84 -24.11 15.61
CA HIS A 37 55.02 -23.83 16.41
C HIS A 37 54.63 -24.11 17.87
N PHE A 38 55.00 -25.28 18.39
CA PHE A 38 54.85 -25.58 19.81
C PHE A 38 55.90 -24.75 20.56
N PRO A 39 55.50 -23.82 21.46
CA PRO A 39 56.44 -23.27 22.42
C PRO A 39 56.93 -24.41 23.30
N GLY A 40 58.24 -24.45 23.56
CA GLY A 40 58.82 -25.40 24.49
C GLY A 40 58.16 -25.32 25.88
N PRO A 41 58.28 -26.37 26.70
CA PRO A 41 57.63 -26.41 28.01
C PRO A 41 58.31 -25.39 28.93
N GLY A 42 57.71 -24.20 29.10
CA GLY A 42 58.30 -23.20 29.99
C GLY A 42 57.72 -21.79 30.04
N GLU A 43 56.77 -21.39 29.19
CA GLU A 43 56.14 -20.06 29.29
C GLU A 43 54.63 -20.15 29.44
N LEU A 44 54.15 -19.83 30.65
CA LEU A 44 52.74 -19.64 30.96
C LEU A 44 52.24 -18.36 30.28
N VAL A 45 51.83 -18.48 29.01
CA VAL A 45 51.00 -17.47 28.34
C VAL A 45 49.59 -17.59 28.90
N ASN A 46 49.14 -16.58 29.62
CA ASN A 46 47.79 -16.43 30.10
C ASN A 46 46.81 -16.47 28.89
N PRO A 47 45.86 -17.41 28.79
CA PRO A 47 45.03 -17.53 27.60
C PRO A 47 43.94 -16.47 27.64
N GLU A 48 44.22 -15.29 27.09
CA GLU A 48 43.14 -14.45 26.58
C GLU A 48 42.50 -15.21 25.40
N PHE A 49 41.41 -15.91 25.70
CA PHE A 49 40.59 -16.63 24.73
C PHE A 49 40.36 -15.76 23.49
N ILE A 50 40.62 -16.32 22.31
CA ILE A 50 40.34 -15.72 21.01
C ILE A 50 38.88 -15.23 20.99
N LYS A 51 38.66 -13.91 21.08
CA LYS A 51 37.32 -13.31 21.11
C LYS A 51 36.77 -13.25 19.68
N ILE A 52 35.99 -14.27 19.32
CA ILE A 52 35.24 -14.29 18.06
C ILE A 52 34.13 -13.22 18.11
N LYS A 53 34.07 -12.35 17.10
CA LYS A 53 33.05 -11.30 16.97
C LYS A 53 32.15 -11.55 15.77
N SER A 54 30.86 -11.31 15.90
CA SER A 54 29.89 -11.35 14.80
C SER A 54 28.85 -10.26 14.96
N VAL A 55 28.27 -9.76 13.86
CA VAL A 55 27.10 -8.88 13.95
C VAL A 55 25.90 -9.73 14.38
N ARG A 56 25.30 -9.41 15.52
CA ARG A 56 24.11 -10.11 16.02
C ARG A 56 22.89 -9.77 15.16
N PRO A 57 22.03 -10.72 14.76
CA PRO A 57 20.75 -10.43 14.13
C PRO A 57 19.82 -9.60 15.05
N GLY A 58 18.86 -8.90 14.46
CA GLY A 58 17.90 -8.06 15.18
C GLY A 58 18.01 -6.58 14.81
N CYS A 59 17.53 -5.72 15.70
CA CYS A 59 17.50 -4.27 15.52
C CYS A 59 18.66 -3.59 16.24
N TYR A 60 19.31 -2.66 15.54
CA TYR A 60 20.29 -1.72 16.10
C TYR A 60 19.75 -0.30 16.05
N LEU A 61 19.93 0.46 17.13
CA LEU A 61 19.78 1.90 17.12
C LEU A 61 20.97 2.52 16.36
N LEU A 62 20.68 3.27 15.31
CA LEU A 62 21.65 4.00 14.51
C LEU A 62 21.76 5.45 14.94
N ASN A 63 22.98 5.98 14.85
CA ASN A 63 23.22 7.40 14.82
C ASN A 63 24.23 7.74 13.72
N TYR A 64 23.85 8.62 12.79
CA TYR A 64 24.71 9.16 11.75
C TYR A 64 24.91 10.67 11.96
N THR A 65 26.17 11.08 12.06
CA THR A 65 26.57 12.49 12.22
C THR A 65 27.41 12.91 11.01
N PRO A 66 26.89 13.72 10.07
CA PRO A 66 27.64 14.23 8.94
C PRO A 66 28.84 15.08 9.36
N SER A 67 29.93 15.02 8.59
CA SER A 67 31.10 15.89 8.76
C SER A 67 30.76 17.33 8.36
N GLY A 68 31.29 18.31 9.11
CA GLY A 68 31.26 19.72 8.72
C GLY A 68 29.91 20.44 8.87
N ILE A 69 28.85 19.77 9.31
CA ILE A 69 27.53 20.36 9.52
C ILE A 69 27.13 20.25 11.00
N GLY A 70 27.39 21.31 11.77
CA GLY A 70 27.00 21.37 13.17
C GLY A 70 25.48 21.25 13.34
N LEU A 71 25.05 20.53 14.39
CA LEU A 71 23.64 20.37 14.79
C LEU A 71 22.74 19.62 13.79
N VAL A 72 23.35 18.89 12.85
CA VAL A 72 22.65 17.92 12.01
C VAL A 72 23.08 16.53 12.43
N THR A 73 22.10 15.73 12.80
CA THR A 73 22.29 14.34 13.20
C THR A 73 21.06 13.56 12.82
N TYR A 74 21.25 12.30 12.46
CA TYR A 74 20.15 11.40 12.11
C TYR A 74 20.16 10.18 13.02
N ASP A 75 18.98 9.84 13.52
CA ASP A 75 18.75 8.64 14.33
C ASP A 75 17.80 7.69 13.61
N GLY A 76 17.92 6.41 13.88
CA GLY A 76 16.95 5.45 13.39
C GLY A 76 17.37 4.03 13.67
N THR A 77 17.06 3.11 12.77
CA THR A 77 17.31 1.69 13.01
C THR A 77 18.04 1.01 11.86
N MET A 78 18.85 0.00 12.17
CA MET A 78 19.36 -1.00 11.23
C MET A 78 18.76 -2.34 11.61
N ARG A 79 18.20 -3.04 10.64
CA ARG A 79 17.59 -4.36 10.74
C ARG A 79 18.55 -5.34 10.12
N VAL A 80 18.99 -6.33 10.89
CA VAL A 80 19.94 -7.35 10.44
C VAL A 80 19.26 -8.71 10.53
N GLU A 81 18.93 -9.29 9.38
CA GLU A 81 18.39 -10.65 9.24
C GLU A 81 19.53 -11.63 8.96
N LYS A 82 19.42 -12.84 9.53
CA LYS A 82 20.26 -13.99 9.15
C LYS A 82 19.35 -15.08 8.60
N HIS A 83 19.64 -15.55 7.39
CA HIS A 83 18.92 -16.61 6.70
C HIS A 83 19.89 -17.59 6.03
N ALA A 84 19.38 -18.65 5.39
CA ALA A 84 20.21 -19.69 4.76
C ALA A 84 21.14 -19.14 3.68
N GLY A 85 20.73 -18.09 2.98
CA GLY A 85 21.50 -17.39 1.94
C GLY A 85 22.51 -16.35 2.45
N GLY A 86 22.70 -16.20 3.77
CA GLY A 86 23.62 -15.23 4.36
C GLY A 86 22.93 -14.20 5.25
N ARG A 87 23.41 -12.96 5.23
CA ARG A 87 22.82 -11.83 5.97
C ARG A 87 22.27 -10.76 5.04
N THR A 88 21.08 -10.30 5.38
CA THR A 88 20.49 -9.11 4.75
C THR A 88 20.37 -8.02 5.80
N ALA A 89 20.70 -6.79 5.43
CA ALA A 89 20.52 -5.65 6.32
C ALA A 89 19.98 -4.42 5.60
N SER A 90 19.12 -3.68 6.29
CA SER A 90 18.65 -2.39 5.82
C SER A 90 18.29 -1.49 6.99
N GLY A 91 18.26 -0.18 6.78
CA GLY A 91 17.98 0.77 7.86
C GLY A 91 17.25 2.01 7.40
N ASP A 92 16.79 2.78 8.37
CA ASP A 92 16.07 4.04 8.16
C ASP A 92 16.65 5.10 9.09
N LEU A 93 16.76 6.33 8.60
CA LEU A 93 17.31 7.46 9.33
C LEU A 93 16.36 8.66 9.28
N TYR A 94 16.16 9.25 10.46
CA TYR A 94 15.28 10.38 10.71
C TYR A 94 16.11 11.53 11.27
N GLN A 95 15.82 12.75 10.83
CA GLN A 95 16.48 13.96 11.31
C GLN A 95 16.15 14.20 12.79
N ARG A 96 17.20 14.25 13.62
CA ARG A 96 17.08 14.60 15.03
C ARG A 96 16.53 16.02 15.17
N PRO A 97 15.56 16.27 16.08
CA PRO A 97 14.99 17.60 16.23
C PRO A 97 16.00 18.61 16.79
N VAL A 98 15.91 19.84 16.30
CA VAL A 98 16.64 21.01 16.79
C VAL A 98 15.62 22.01 17.32
N LEU A 99 15.78 22.43 18.57
CA LEU A 99 14.94 23.43 19.21
C LEU A 99 15.60 24.80 19.10
N PHE A 100 14.84 25.79 18.64
CA PHE A 100 15.22 27.21 18.69
C PHE A 100 14.46 27.84 19.86
N LEU A 101 15.17 28.19 20.94
CA LEU A 101 14.56 28.84 22.10
C LEU A 101 14.36 30.33 21.82
N PRO A 102 13.14 30.87 21.88
CA PRO A 102 12.93 32.31 21.84
C PRO A 102 13.33 32.90 23.19
N LEU A 103 14.53 33.47 23.28
CA LEU A 103 14.89 34.29 24.44
C LEU A 103 14.13 35.62 24.35
N LYS A 104 13.44 36.00 25.44
CA LYS A 104 12.78 37.32 25.57
C LYS A 104 13.76 38.44 25.19
N SER A 105 13.24 39.52 24.60
CA SER A 105 13.93 40.58 23.83
C SER A 105 15.00 41.43 24.57
N ALA A 106 15.62 40.93 25.63
CA ALA A 106 16.65 41.62 26.41
C ALA A 106 18.08 41.16 26.07
N LEU A 107 18.26 40.20 25.15
CA LEU A 107 19.57 39.78 24.65
C LEU A 107 19.69 40.07 23.15
N PRO A 108 20.89 40.41 22.63
CA PRO A 108 21.14 40.59 21.20
C PRO A 108 20.63 39.40 20.37
N ALA A 109 20.12 39.65 19.17
CA ALA A 109 19.57 38.63 18.26
C ALA A 109 20.54 37.48 17.94
N ASP A 110 21.82 37.69 18.23
CA ASP A 110 22.99 36.87 17.99
C ASP A 110 23.12 35.66 18.95
N LEU A 111 22.21 35.53 19.94
CA LEU A 111 22.26 34.50 20.99
C LEU A 111 21.14 33.46 20.96
N ALA A 112 20.33 33.39 19.89
CA ALA A 112 19.44 32.25 19.66
C ALA A 112 20.29 30.99 19.39
N ARG A 113 20.69 30.28 20.44
CA ARG A 113 21.49 29.05 20.34
C ARG A 113 20.59 27.86 20.02
N PRO A 114 20.64 27.28 18.81
CA PRO A 114 19.94 26.04 18.52
C PRO A 114 20.44 24.90 19.42
N LEU A 115 19.50 24.19 20.06
CA LEU A 115 19.77 23.02 20.90
C LEU A 115 19.38 21.74 20.16
N LEU A 116 20.35 20.86 19.91
CA LEU A 116 20.08 19.51 19.42
C LEU A 116 19.50 18.67 20.55
N LEU A 117 18.32 18.10 20.37
CA LEU A 117 17.70 17.26 21.41
C LEU A 117 18.48 15.96 21.62
N SER A 118 18.22 15.27 22.73
CA SER A 118 18.81 13.95 22.97
C SER A 118 18.28 12.92 21.96
N GLY A 119 19.13 11.94 21.62
CA GLY A 119 18.72 10.80 20.80
C GLY A 119 17.77 9.85 21.56
N PRO A 120 17.20 8.84 20.87
CA PRO A 120 16.35 7.84 21.49
C PRO A 120 17.06 7.08 22.61
N ASN A 121 16.32 6.71 23.67
CA ASN A 121 16.85 5.89 24.76
C ASN A 121 16.97 4.43 24.29
N PRO A 122 18.19 3.85 24.20
CA PRO A 122 18.36 2.45 23.77
C PRO A 122 17.70 1.44 24.71
N ALA A 123 17.50 1.77 25.99
CA ALA A 123 16.81 0.90 26.95
C ALA A 123 15.32 0.74 26.64
N SER A 124 14.74 1.63 25.81
CA SER A 124 13.35 1.55 25.36
C SER A 124 13.15 0.63 24.14
N GLY A 125 14.21 -0.07 23.71
CA GLY A 125 14.18 -1.00 22.58
C GLY A 125 14.11 -0.28 21.23
N ILE A 126 13.31 -0.82 20.32
CA ILE A 126 13.15 -0.27 18.95
C ILE A 126 12.46 1.11 19.04
N PRO A 127 13.09 2.21 18.58
CA PRO A 127 12.48 3.54 18.60
C PRO A 127 11.42 3.68 17.50
N ILE A 128 10.36 4.44 17.79
CA ILE A 128 9.44 4.98 16.77
C ILE A 128 9.72 6.46 16.63
N LEU A 129 9.97 6.90 15.40
CA LEU A 129 10.35 8.29 15.09
C LEU A 129 9.30 8.94 14.19
N SER A 130 9.16 10.27 14.32
CA SER A 130 8.13 11.03 13.59
C SER A 130 8.33 10.98 12.08
N ARG A 131 7.26 10.70 11.35
CA ARG A 131 7.25 10.65 9.87
C ARG A 131 7.78 11.93 9.23
N SER A 132 7.49 13.09 9.84
CA SER A 132 7.95 14.39 9.35
C SER A 132 9.49 14.51 9.28
N ARG A 133 10.19 13.69 10.06
CA ARG A 133 11.64 13.67 10.18
C ARG A 133 12.31 12.60 9.32
N TYR A 134 11.58 11.75 8.62
CA TYR A 134 12.17 10.73 7.76
C TYR A 134 13.06 11.33 6.67
N ARG A 135 14.28 10.81 6.45
CA ARG A 135 15.24 11.37 5.48
C ARG A 135 15.99 10.35 4.64
N TYR A 136 16.42 9.24 5.22
CA TYR A 136 17.22 8.28 4.46
C TYR A 136 16.77 6.84 4.70
N TYR A 137 16.88 6.05 3.65
CA TYR A 137 16.93 4.60 3.72
C TYR A 137 18.36 4.13 3.47
N LEU A 138 18.79 3.08 4.18
CA LEU A 138 20.10 2.45 4.03
C LEU A 138 19.91 1.06 3.45
N ARG A 139 20.43 0.82 2.24
CA ARG A 139 20.53 -0.53 1.67
C ARG A 139 21.94 -1.04 1.90
N VAL A 140 22.09 -2.08 2.73
CA VAL A 140 23.42 -2.64 2.99
C VAL A 140 23.83 -3.50 1.80
N THR A 141 25.02 -3.22 1.27
CA THR A 141 25.63 -3.93 0.14
C THR A 141 26.79 -4.82 0.57
N LYS A 142 27.32 -4.62 1.78
CA LYS A 142 28.35 -5.46 2.38
C LYS A 142 28.25 -5.45 3.90
N ILE A 143 28.21 -6.63 4.51
CA ILE A 143 28.21 -6.83 5.96
C ILE A 143 29.08 -8.03 6.33
N LEU A 144 29.45 -8.17 7.61
CA LEU A 144 30.12 -9.36 8.09
C LEU A 144 29.15 -10.55 8.11
N GLU A 145 29.34 -11.52 7.21
CA GLU A 145 28.47 -12.70 7.03
C GLU A 145 28.56 -13.70 8.20
N ASN A 146 29.77 -13.97 8.67
CA ASN A 146 30.02 -14.99 9.68
C ASN A 146 30.55 -14.32 10.96
N PHE A 147 31.86 -14.40 11.15
CA PHE A 147 32.56 -13.87 12.29
C PHE A 147 33.93 -13.35 11.86
N THR A 148 34.56 -12.59 12.75
CA THR A 148 35.93 -12.10 12.61
C THR A 148 36.69 -12.36 13.91
N PHE A 149 37.99 -12.60 13.77
CA PHE A 149 38.94 -12.62 14.89
C PHE A 149 39.47 -11.22 15.21
N GLY A 150 39.27 -10.26 14.31
CA GLY A 150 39.57 -8.86 14.54
C GLY A 150 38.47 -8.15 15.33
N ASN A 151 38.70 -6.87 15.62
CA ASN A 151 37.73 -6.02 16.33
C ASN A 151 36.97 -5.08 15.38
N SER A 152 36.95 -5.35 14.07
CA SER A 152 36.26 -4.52 13.08
C SER A 152 35.83 -5.30 11.83
N PHE A 153 34.92 -4.69 11.05
CA PHE A 153 34.56 -5.12 9.71
C PHE A 153 34.15 -3.92 8.84
N THR A 154 34.19 -4.08 7.51
CA THR A 154 33.71 -3.04 6.58
C THR A 154 32.21 -3.21 6.33
N LEU A 155 31.42 -2.22 6.70
CA LEU A 155 30.02 -2.06 6.28
C LEU A 155 29.99 -1.26 4.97
N GLY A 156 29.45 -1.83 3.91
CA GLY A 156 29.15 -1.13 2.66
C GLY A 156 27.65 -0.91 2.54
N PHE A 157 27.22 0.28 2.13
CA PHE A 157 25.80 0.59 1.99
C PHE A 157 25.54 1.72 0.99
N GLU A 158 24.38 1.66 0.37
CA GLU A 158 23.80 2.78 -0.37
C GLU A 158 22.93 3.60 0.60
N MET A 159 23.20 4.90 0.69
CA MET A 159 22.36 5.83 1.47
C MET A 159 21.43 6.57 0.52
N TRP A 160 20.15 6.20 0.58
CA TRP A 160 19.10 6.70 -0.28
C TRP A 160 18.36 7.85 0.41
N ARG A 161 18.56 9.08 -0.08
CA ARG A 161 17.89 10.28 0.40
C ARG A 161 16.47 10.36 -0.14
N PHE A 162 15.51 10.46 0.76
CA PHE A 162 14.12 10.76 0.46
C PHE A 162 13.90 12.28 0.44
N THR A 163 13.50 12.80 -0.71
CA THR A 163 13.13 14.22 -0.85
C THR A 163 11.62 14.37 -0.86
N LYS A 164 11.12 15.03 0.19
CA LYS A 164 9.70 15.26 0.41
C LYS A 164 9.22 16.52 -0.35
N ASN A 165 9.08 16.41 -1.67
CA ASN A 165 8.41 17.43 -2.48
C ASN A 165 6.95 17.63 -2.01
N PRO A 166 6.28 18.77 -2.31
CA PRO A 166 4.84 18.91 -2.06
C PRO A 166 4.07 17.73 -2.67
N GLY A 167 3.25 17.04 -1.87
CA GLY A 167 2.55 15.82 -2.31
C GLY A 167 3.41 14.54 -2.34
N ALA A 168 4.63 14.54 -1.80
CA ALA A 168 5.50 13.35 -1.74
C ALA A 168 4.90 12.20 -0.93
N TRP A 169 4.10 12.52 0.08
CA TRP A 169 3.28 11.53 0.77
C TRP A 169 2.24 10.88 -0.12
N ASN A 170 2.10 11.25 -1.40
CA ASN A 170 1.12 10.69 -2.32
C ASN A 170 1.73 10.22 -3.65
N THR A 171 2.96 10.64 -3.95
CA THR A 171 3.72 10.20 -5.14
C THR A 171 4.85 9.22 -4.81
N GLY A 172 5.16 8.95 -3.54
CA GLY A 172 6.37 8.20 -3.17
C GLY A 172 7.65 9.04 -3.13
N GLY A 173 7.53 10.38 -3.18
CA GLY A 173 8.64 11.33 -3.17
C GLY A 173 9.64 11.15 -4.32
N THR A 174 10.85 11.69 -4.15
CA THR A 174 11.99 11.36 -5.03
C THR A 174 13.13 10.81 -4.21
N TRP A 175 13.89 9.89 -4.82
CA TRP A 175 15.00 9.19 -4.19
C TRP A 175 16.30 9.48 -4.93
N SER A 176 17.37 9.75 -4.20
CA SER A 176 18.73 9.83 -4.73
C SER A 176 19.68 9.03 -3.85
N LYS A 177 20.66 8.34 -4.45
CA LYS A 177 21.60 7.49 -3.70
C LYS A 177 23.03 8.03 -3.70
N GLU A 178 23.75 7.69 -2.63
CA GLU A 178 25.21 7.77 -2.56
C GLU A 178 25.75 6.43 -2.03
N GLU A 179 26.85 5.96 -2.60
CA GLU A 179 27.52 4.73 -2.17
C GLU A 179 28.57 5.05 -1.12
N LEU A 180 28.44 4.40 0.04
CA LEU A 180 29.22 4.70 1.24
C LEU A 180 29.81 3.43 1.85
N THR A 181 30.92 3.60 2.56
CA THR A 181 31.54 2.55 3.36
C THR A 181 31.90 3.04 4.75
N ALA A 182 31.88 2.17 5.75
CA ALA A 182 32.36 2.47 7.09
C ALA A 182 33.15 1.28 7.65
N LEU A 183 34.33 1.55 8.23
CA LEU A 183 35.06 0.53 9.00
C LEU A 183 34.49 0.49 10.42
N MET A 184 33.54 -0.40 10.65
CA MET A 184 32.82 -0.52 11.91
C MET A 184 33.67 -1.31 12.91
N THR A 185 33.98 -0.68 14.04
CA THR A 185 34.82 -1.25 15.11
C THR A 185 33.99 -1.45 16.37
N TRP A 186 34.05 -2.63 16.99
CA TRP A 186 33.38 -2.88 18.26
C TRP A 186 34.04 -2.05 19.36
N GLN A 187 33.23 -1.39 20.18
CA GLN A 187 33.71 -0.55 21.26
C GLN A 187 32.75 -0.62 22.45
N ALA A 188 33.15 -0.10 23.61
CA ALA A 188 32.28 -0.03 24.77
C ALA A 188 31.02 0.79 24.45
N ALA A 189 29.85 0.22 24.69
CA ALA A 189 28.59 0.93 24.51
C ALA A 189 28.43 2.07 25.53
N PRO A 190 27.80 3.19 25.15
CA PRO A 190 27.25 4.14 26.10
C PRO A 190 26.30 3.46 27.09
N ALA A 191 26.07 4.09 28.24
CA ALA A 191 25.10 3.58 29.21
C ALA A 191 23.68 3.45 28.59
N GLY A 192 22.96 2.40 28.96
CA GLY A 192 21.57 2.16 28.57
C GLY A 192 21.37 1.18 27.42
N PHE A 193 22.42 0.76 26.69
CA PHE A 193 22.28 -0.31 25.70
C PHE A 193 22.10 -1.68 26.39
N PRO A 194 21.11 -2.49 25.96
CA PRO A 194 20.84 -3.79 26.57
C PRO A 194 21.97 -4.80 26.35
N GLU A 195 22.73 -4.68 25.26
CA GLU A 195 23.86 -5.54 24.93
C GLU A 195 25.13 -4.72 24.68
N PRO A 196 25.87 -4.34 25.74
CA PRO A 196 27.02 -3.43 25.63
C PRO A 196 28.18 -3.94 24.76
N SER A 197 28.24 -5.25 24.52
CA SER A 197 29.28 -5.91 23.70
C SER A 197 28.97 -5.86 22.20
N HIS A 198 27.78 -5.39 21.80
CA HIS A 198 27.28 -5.27 20.44
C HIS A 198 27.06 -3.81 20.01
N TYR A 199 28.01 -2.94 20.37
CA TYR A 199 28.06 -1.55 19.93
C TYR A 199 29.27 -1.30 19.04
N LEU A 200 29.04 -0.66 17.89
CA LEU A 200 30.06 -0.37 16.91
C LEU A 200 30.04 1.09 16.47
N ALA A 201 31.19 1.61 16.07
CA ALA A 201 31.29 2.87 15.34
C ALA A 201 32.36 2.83 14.26
N GLY A 202 32.16 3.68 13.25
CA GLY A 202 33.11 3.86 12.15
C GLY A 202 32.92 5.20 11.47
N ASP A 203 34.00 5.71 10.88
CA ASP A 203 33.92 6.86 10.00
C ASP A 203 33.37 6.42 8.64
N VAL A 204 32.39 7.17 8.14
CA VAL A 204 31.71 6.93 6.87
C VAL A 204 32.46 7.64 5.78
N LYS A 205 32.78 6.92 4.72
CA LYS A 205 33.53 7.40 3.56
C LYS A 205 32.73 7.24 2.27
N ASN A 206 32.86 8.22 1.39
CA ASN A 206 32.31 8.16 0.04
C ASN A 206 33.24 7.41 -0.93
N ALA A 207 32.83 7.31 -2.20
CA ALA A 207 33.61 6.66 -3.26
C ALA A 207 35.00 7.29 -3.49
N SER A 208 35.19 8.56 -3.13
CA SER A 208 36.50 9.24 -3.15
C SER A 208 37.33 9.02 -1.89
N ASN A 209 36.92 8.10 -1.01
CA ASN A 209 37.57 7.78 0.27
C ASN A 209 37.64 8.97 1.26
N VAL A 210 36.82 9.99 1.05
CA VAL A 210 36.71 11.17 1.94
C VAL A 210 35.73 10.86 3.06
N VAL A 211 36.08 11.21 4.31
CA VAL A 211 35.20 11.04 5.48
C VAL A 211 34.05 12.05 5.43
N VAL A 212 32.84 11.56 5.18
CA VAL A 212 31.62 12.37 5.06
C VAL A 212 30.76 12.37 6.33
N GLY A 213 31.10 11.53 7.31
CA GLY A 213 30.48 11.54 8.63
C GLY A 213 30.94 10.40 9.51
N ARG A 214 30.23 10.18 10.62
CA ARG A 214 30.45 9.07 11.55
C ARG A 214 29.15 8.33 11.80
N LEU A 215 29.20 7.00 11.74
CA LEU A 215 28.08 6.11 12.00
C LEU A 215 28.34 5.32 13.28
N THR A 216 27.31 5.19 14.11
CA THR A 216 27.29 4.25 15.24
C THR A 216 26.08 3.33 15.11
N MET A 217 26.22 2.10 15.60
CA MET A 217 25.13 1.13 15.68
C MET A 217 25.23 0.34 16.98
N GLY A 218 24.17 0.33 17.77
CA GLY A 218 24.10 -0.45 19.02
C GLY A 218 22.87 -1.32 19.07
N TRP A 219 23.05 -2.60 19.42
CA TRP A 219 21.96 -3.56 19.43
C TRP A 219 20.93 -3.25 20.52
N VAL A 220 19.63 -3.33 20.17
CA VAL A 220 18.52 -2.97 21.09
C VAL A 220 17.40 -4.01 21.18
N SER A 221 17.28 -4.95 20.24
CA SER A 221 16.17 -5.92 20.22
C SER A 221 16.45 -7.10 19.27
N ASP A 222 15.94 -8.29 19.61
CA ASP A 222 15.97 -9.45 18.70
C ASP A 222 14.99 -9.28 17.52
N PHE A 223 13.90 -8.52 17.71
CA PHE A 223 12.98 -8.14 16.63
C PHE A 223 13.53 -6.97 15.80
N LEU A 224 13.14 -6.92 14.52
CA LEU A 224 13.51 -5.89 13.54
C LEU A 224 12.64 -4.63 13.64
N ARG A 225 11.34 -4.81 13.93
CA ARG A 225 10.33 -3.74 14.01
C ARG A 225 9.37 -4.00 15.16
N LYS A 226 8.56 -3.00 15.54
CA LYS A 226 7.47 -3.17 16.52
C LYS A 226 6.21 -2.43 16.08
N ALA A 227 5.06 -3.00 16.40
CA ALA A 227 3.75 -2.39 16.13
C ALA A 227 2.69 -2.90 17.12
N THR A 228 1.60 -2.16 17.22
CA THR A 228 0.42 -2.53 18.01
C THR A 228 -0.77 -2.72 17.08
N ILE A 229 -1.50 -3.83 17.26
CA ILE A 229 -2.78 -4.09 16.60
C ILE A 229 -3.88 -3.82 17.63
N GLU A 230 -4.66 -2.78 17.41
CA GLU A 230 -5.81 -2.39 18.22
C GLU A 230 -7.08 -2.98 17.61
N VAL A 231 -7.77 -3.84 18.36
CA VAL A 231 -8.96 -4.56 17.89
C VAL A 231 -10.20 -4.04 18.63
N ASP A 232 -11.09 -3.46 17.85
CA ASP A 232 -12.44 -3.07 18.26
C ASP A 232 -13.45 -4.05 17.66
N ARG A 233 -14.53 -4.33 18.40
CA ARG A 233 -15.62 -5.18 17.90
C ARG A 233 -17.00 -4.72 18.35
N VAL A 234 -17.99 -5.00 17.52
CA VAL A 234 -19.40 -4.99 17.94
C VAL A 234 -19.65 -6.21 18.85
N SER A 235 -20.52 -6.07 19.84
CA SER A 235 -20.66 -7.09 20.91
C SER A 235 -21.01 -8.50 20.41
N GLN A 236 -21.69 -8.59 19.27
CA GLN A 236 -22.15 -9.82 18.64
C GLN A 236 -21.10 -10.48 17.73
N SER A 237 -20.01 -9.78 17.39
CA SER A 237 -18.90 -10.34 16.61
C SER A 237 -17.88 -11.03 17.50
N GLU A 238 -17.27 -12.08 16.98
CA GLU A 238 -16.13 -12.75 17.60
C GLU A 238 -14.92 -11.84 17.73
N ALA A 239 -14.09 -12.12 18.74
CA ALA A 239 -12.82 -11.42 18.90
C ALA A 239 -11.77 -11.99 17.93
N VAL A 240 -10.95 -11.10 17.40
CA VAL A 240 -9.91 -11.43 16.41
C VAL A 240 -8.58 -11.64 17.12
N ILE A 241 -8.42 -12.82 17.71
CA ILE A 241 -7.32 -13.08 18.66
C ILE A 241 -6.32 -14.14 18.18
N SER A 242 -6.80 -15.22 17.55
CA SER A 242 -5.97 -16.34 17.11
C SER A 242 -6.71 -17.24 16.13
N ASN A 243 -6.00 -18.18 15.51
CA ASN A 243 -6.58 -19.19 14.64
C ASN A 243 -7.27 -20.37 15.36
N GLY A 244 -7.31 -20.36 16.70
CA GLY A 244 -7.82 -21.48 17.50
C GLY A 244 -6.88 -22.69 17.62
N ALA A 245 -5.68 -22.61 17.06
CA ALA A 245 -4.67 -23.67 17.01
C ALA A 245 -3.25 -23.16 17.38
N GLY A 246 -3.17 -22.16 18.26
CA GLY A 246 -1.89 -21.67 18.80
C GLY A 246 -1.15 -20.63 17.95
N VAL A 247 -1.75 -20.14 16.85
CA VAL A 247 -1.21 -18.99 16.09
C VAL A 247 -2.04 -17.75 16.44
N ASP A 248 -1.39 -16.78 17.08
CA ASP A 248 -1.95 -15.46 17.42
C ASP A 248 -1.11 -14.34 16.76
N TRP A 249 -1.50 -13.08 16.98
CA TRP A 249 -0.81 -11.91 16.41
C TRP A 249 0.68 -11.85 16.74
N ALA A 250 1.11 -12.34 17.91
CA ALA A 250 2.52 -12.35 18.29
C ALA A 250 3.30 -13.42 17.50
N VAL A 251 2.70 -14.59 17.26
CA VAL A 251 3.25 -15.62 16.37
C VAL A 251 3.34 -15.10 14.92
N ILE A 252 2.31 -14.40 14.43
CA ILE A 252 2.33 -13.74 13.11
C ILE A 252 3.51 -12.75 13.04
N GLY A 253 3.62 -11.84 14.01
CA GLY A 253 4.71 -10.86 14.06
C GLY A 253 6.08 -11.52 14.09
N LYS A 254 6.26 -12.55 14.92
CA LYS A 254 7.52 -13.29 15.02
C LYS A 254 7.92 -13.95 13.69
N SER A 255 6.97 -14.38 12.85
CA SER A 255 7.29 -14.98 11.54
C SER A 255 8.03 -14.03 10.59
N VAL A 256 7.88 -12.72 10.79
CA VAL A 256 8.57 -11.66 10.04
C VAL A 256 9.51 -10.85 10.94
N ASP A 257 9.86 -11.36 12.11
CA ASP A 257 10.72 -10.72 13.12
C ASP A 257 10.20 -9.36 13.61
N TRP A 258 8.88 -9.18 13.69
CA TRP A 258 8.24 -8.02 14.31
C TRP A 258 7.77 -8.33 15.72
N ASN A 259 8.00 -7.39 16.63
CA ASN A 259 7.37 -7.37 17.95
C ASN A 259 5.97 -6.79 17.81
N ILE A 260 4.98 -7.66 17.58
CA ILE A 260 3.57 -7.27 17.50
C ILE A 260 2.91 -7.47 18.85
N THR A 261 2.28 -6.41 19.35
CA THR A 261 1.38 -6.46 20.51
C THR A 261 -0.06 -6.29 20.04
N ALA A 262 -0.98 -7.15 20.47
CA ALA A 262 -2.40 -6.99 20.16
C ALA A 262 -3.18 -6.57 21.42
N ILE A 263 -4.06 -5.58 21.28
CA ILE A 263 -4.93 -5.09 22.35
C ILE A 263 -6.39 -5.18 21.92
N GLN A 264 -7.26 -5.58 22.84
CA GLN A 264 -8.72 -5.53 22.65
C GLN A 264 -9.23 -4.27 23.35
N SER A 265 -9.46 -3.21 22.58
CA SER A 265 -9.70 -1.85 23.08
C SER A 265 -11.18 -1.61 23.43
N ASN A 266 -12.10 -1.98 22.54
CA ASN A 266 -13.53 -1.86 22.76
C ASN A 266 -14.28 -3.09 22.25
N ASN A 267 -14.99 -3.76 23.13
CA ASN A 267 -15.74 -4.97 22.80
C ASN A 267 -17.23 -4.73 22.53
N ASN A 268 -17.68 -3.47 22.53
CA ASN A 268 -19.06 -3.08 22.30
C ASN A 268 -19.14 -1.79 21.49
N VAL A 269 -18.55 -1.80 20.30
CA VAL A 269 -18.77 -0.75 19.30
C VAL A 269 -20.26 -0.76 18.91
N VAL A 270 -20.90 0.42 18.96
CA VAL A 270 -22.31 0.58 18.59
C VAL A 270 -22.45 0.50 17.09
N GLU A 271 -23.43 -0.28 16.63
CA GLU A 271 -23.76 -0.38 15.21
C GLU A 271 -24.58 0.82 14.74
N PRO A 272 -24.12 1.55 13.71
CA PRO A 272 -24.70 2.83 13.32
C PRO A 272 -26.05 2.72 12.59
N SER A 273 -26.26 1.66 11.80
CA SER A 273 -27.44 1.49 10.94
C SER A 273 -28.00 0.06 10.91
N GLY A 274 -27.64 -0.77 11.89
CA GLY A 274 -28.02 -2.19 11.96
C GLY A 274 -26.84 -3.14 11.67
N ILE A 275 -27.15 -4.37 11.25
CA ILE A 275 -26.17 -5.47 11.20
C ILE A 275 -25.05 -5.28 10.15
N SER A 276 -25.26 -4.42 9.16
CA SER A 276 -24.36 -4.25 8.02
C SER A 276 -23.91 -2.82 7.93
N TRP A 277 -22.64 -2.61 7.56
CA TRP A 277 -21.97 -1.31 7.59
C TRP A 277 -21.50 -0.92 6.20
N SER A 278 -21.78 0.32 5.82
CA SER A 278 -21.16 0.96 4.66
C SER A 278 -19.71 1.36 4.92
N ASN A 279 -18.91 1.53 3.86
CA ASN A 279 -17.53 2.03 3.99
C ASN A 279 -17.46 3.38 4.71
N GLY A 280 -18.44 4.26 4.47
CA GLY A 280 -18.53 5.55 5.17
C GLY A 280 -18.81 5.40 6.67
N GLU A 281 -19.56 4.38 7.09
CA GLU A 281 -19.78 4.08 8.50
C GLU A 281 -18.55 3.47 9.17
N ALA A 282 -17.86 2.54 8.48
CA ALA A 282 -16.62 1.94 8.96
C ALA A 282 -15.51 3.01 9.10
N HIS A 283 -15.33 3.86 8.09
CA HIS A 283 -14.38 4.98 8.13
C HIS A 283 -14.73 5.98 9.24
N ALA A 284 -16.01 6.37 9.38
CA ALA A 284 -16.43 7.28 10.45
C ALA A 284 -16.19 6.69 11.86
N ALA A 285 -16.36 5.38 12.04
CA ALA A 285 -16.06 4.72 13.31
C ALA A 285 -14.56 4.71 13.62
N MET A 286 -13.71 4.47 12.61
CA MET A 286 -12.27 4.61 12.78
C MET A 286 -11.89 6.05 13.18
N LEU A 287 -12.41 7.06 12.48
CA LEU A 287 -12.12 8.47 12.79
C LEU A 287 -12.51 8.85 14.22
N ALA A 288 -13.62 8.35 14.74
CA ALA A 288 -14.09 8.63 16.09
C ALA A 288 -13.23 7.97 17.20
N LYS A 289 -12.42 6.96 16.83
CA LYS A 289 -11.54 6.22 17.74
C LYS A 289 -10.08 6.61 17.62
N ARG A 290 -9.73 7.37 16.60
CA ARG A 290 -8.38 7.78 16.25
C ARG A 290 -7.77 8.74 17.29
N ASP A 291 -6.50 8.51 17.62
CA ASP A 291 -5.58 9.56 18.08
C ASP A 291 -4.45 9.75 17.06
N ALA A 292 -4.56 10.78 16.22
CA ALA A 292 -3.58 11.10 15.17
C ALA A 292 -2.19 11.43 15.73
N SER A 293 -2.10 11.86 16.99
CA SER A 293 -0.82 12.20 17.64
C SER A 293 0.00 10.96 17.99
N ASN A 294 -0.62 9.78 17.97
CA ASN A 294 0.01 8.52 18.35
C ASN A 294 0.92 7.93 17.26
N LEU A 295 0.62 8.10 15.97
CA LEU A 295 1.35 7.37 14.91
C LEU A 295 2.83 7.73 14.75
N ASP A 296 3.24 8.87 15.27
CA ASP A 296 4.64 9.32 15.29
C ASP A 296 5.40 8.85 16.53
N VAL A 297 4.71 8.23 17.51
CA VAL A 297 5.28 7.65 18.75
C VAL A 297 5.04 6.14 18.87
N GLU A 298 4.06 5.59 18.15
CA GLU A 298 3.72 4.17 18.08
C GLU A 298 3.19 3.81 16.68
N TRP A 299 3.63 2.69 16.11
CA TRP A 299 2.98 2.15 14.91
C TRP A 299 1.74 1.38 15.35
N ARG A 300 0.58 2.00 15.26
CA ARG A 300 -0.68 1.37 15.63
C ARG A 300 -1.58 1.17 14.41
N TYR A 301 -2.03 -0.06 14.21
CA TYR A 301 -3.05 -0.42 13.22
C TYR A 301 -4.35 -0.78 13.91
N HIS A 302 -5.47 -0.42 13.32
CA HIS A 302 -6.81 -0.67 13.85
C HIS A 302 -7.53 -1.77 13.07
N VAL A 303 -8.18 -2.69 13.78
CA VAL A 303 -9.04 -3.72 13.22
C VAL A 303 -10.44 -3.56 13.80
N LEU A 304 -11.43 -3.30 12.95
CA LEU A 304 -12.84 -3.24 13.34
C LEU A 304 -13.58 -4.52 12.95
N ALA A 305 -13.88 -5.37 13.93
CA ALA A 305 -14.70 -6.55 13.74
C ALA A 305 -16.20 -6.23 13.85
N MET A 306 -16.91 -6.36 12.74
CA MET A 306 -18.34 -6.06 12.60
C MET A 306 -19.12 -7.27 12.10
N ARG A 307 -20.45 -7.18 12.12
CA ARG A 307 -21.28 -8.31 11.69
C ARG A 307 -21.22 -8.47 10.17
N ARG A 308 -21.56 -7.43 9.41
CA ARG A 308 -21.51 -7.45 7.93
C ARG A 308 -20.96 -6.16 7.36
N LEU A 309 -20.34 -6.28 6.18
CA LEU A 309 -19.93 -5.19 5.32
C LEU A 309 -20.88 -5.12 4.12
N ASP A 310 -21.23 -3.90 3.68
CA ASP A 310 -22.09 -3.70 2.51
C ASP A 310 -21.30 -3.89 1.19
N GLU A 311 -19.98 -3.72 1.22
CA GLU A 311 -19.14 -3.67 0.01
C GLU A 311 -18.43 -4.99 -0.30
N THR A 312 -17.96 -5.71 0.72
CA THR A 312 -17.26 -6.99 0.60
C THR A 312 -17.84 -8.00 1.57
N GLU A 313 -17.53 -9.27 1.36
CA GLU A 313 -18.07 -10.35 2.17
C GLU A 313 -17.38 -10.47 3.53
N ARG A 314 -16.04 -10.37 3.59
CA ARG A 314 -15.28 -10.70 4.81
C ARG A 314 -14.30 -9.61 5.25
N GLY A 315 -13.66 -8.84 4.37
CA GLY A 315 -12.62 -7.87 4.75
C GLY A 315 -12.49 -6.65 3.85
N ILE A 316 -12.02 -5.52 4.40
CA ILE A 316 -11.73 -4.29 3.66
C ILE A 316 -10.72 -3.38 4.40
N MET A 317 -9.75 -2.81 3.67
CA MET A 317 -8.97 -1.66 4.14
C MET A 317 -9.68 -0.35 3.73
N TYR A 318 -10.24 0.36 4.71
CA TYR A 318 -11.15 1.48 4.46
C TYR A 318 -10.47 2.87 4.44
N ASP A 319 -9.14 2.95 4.54
CA ASP A 319 -8.37 4.21 4.63
C ASP A 319 -7.06 4.20 3.80
N ASN A 320 -7.08 3.63 2.59
CA ASN A 320 -5.90 3.46 1.74
C ASN A 320 -5.08 4.75 1.49
N SER A 321 -5.75 5.80 1.01
CA SER A 321 -5.05 6.91 0.32
C SER A 321 -4.90 8.18 1.15
N GLY A 322 -5.33 8.19 2.42
CA GLY A 322 -5.25 9.38 3.28
C GLY A 322 -5.89 10.60 2.59
N THR A 323 -7.06 10.42 1.99
CA THR A 323 -7.80 11.51 1.32
C THR A 323 -8.82 12.18 2.23
N ASP A 324 -8.81 11.83 3.52
CA ASP A 324 -9.65 12.42 4.55
C ASP A 324 -9.00 13.66 5.19
N SER A 325 -9.74 14.29 6.09
CA SER A 325 -9.39 15.59 6.67
C SER A 325 -8.04 15.64 7.39
N ASN A 326 -7.45 14.50 7.77
CA ASN A 326 -6.14 14.43 8.42
C ASN A 326 -5.00 14.01 7.46
N ASN A 327 -5.31 13.58 6.24
CA ASN A 327 -4.40 13.09 5.21
C ASN A 327 -3.44 11.97 5.64
N VAL A 328 -3.93 10.99 6.40
CA VAL A 328 -3.12 9.86 6.86
C VAL A 328 -3.66 8.55 6.29
N PRO A 329 -2.84 7.78 5.54
CA PRO A 329 -3.26 6.51 4.96
C PRO A 329 -2.95 5.28 5.82
N ARG A 330 -3.62 4.15 5.54
CA ARG A 330 -3.27 2.80 5.99
C ARG A 330 -3.20 2.63 7.51
N GLU A 331 -4.22 3.10 8.22
CA GLU A 331 -4.29 3.00 9.67
C GLU A 331 -5.21 1.86 10.12
N GLY A 332 -6.12 1.37 9.28
CA GLY A 332 -6.96 0.27 9.70
C GLY A 332 -7.79 -0.44 8.64
N CYS A 333 -8.36 -1.54 9.09
CA CYS A 333 -9.22 -2.40 8.29
C CYS A 333 -10.46 -2.83 9.08
N ALA A 334 -11.47 -3.28 8.34
CA ALA A 334 -12.68 -3.86 8.89
C ALA A 334 -12.80 -5.31 8.43
N ILE A 335 -13.37 -6.14 9.31
CA ILE A 335 -13.68 -7.53 9.00
C ILE A 335 -15.11 -7.89 9.41
N SER A 336 -15.75 -8.72 8.60
CA SER A 336 -17.13 -9.20 8.73
C SER A 336 -17.14 -10.61 9.31
N SER A 337 -17.88 -10.80 10.40
CA SER A 337 -17.99 -12.09 11.11
C SER A 337 -19.28 -12.85 10.80
N HIS A 338 -20.28 -12.22 10.19
CA HIS A 338 -21.61 -12.79 9.92
C HIS A 338 -21.90 -13.08 8.44
N TRP A 339 -20.86 -13.03 7.60
CA TRP A 339 -20.92 -13.71 6.32
C TRP A 339 -21.05 -15.23 6.54
N THR A 340 -21.79 -15.90 5.67
CA THR A 340 -22.00 -17.35 5.73
C THR A 340 -21.27 -17.96 4.55
N MET A 341 -20.31 -18.84 4.82
CA MET A 341 -19.55 -19.51 3.76
C MET A 341 -20.51 -20.32 2.89
N PRO A 342 -20.38 -20.28 1.56
CA PRO A 342 -21.15 -21.12 0.66
C PRO A 342 -21.09 -22.58 1.09
N ASN A 343 -22.23 -23.27 0.96
CA ASN A 343 -22.32 -24.69 1.27
C ASN A 343 -21.92 -25.53 0.04
N THR A 344 -20.67 -25.35 -0.39
CA THR A 344 -20.09 -25.98 -1.58
C THR A 344 -18.76 -26.66 -1.21
N ALA A 345 -18.31 -27.60 -2.05
CA ALA A 345 -17.23 -28.53 -1.71
C ALA A 345 -15.89 -27.83 -1.42
N GLU A 346 -15.61 -26.71 -2.08
CA GLU A 346 -14.39 -25.92 -1.92
C GLU A 346 -14.21 -25.33 -0.51
N TRP A 347 -15.29 -25.14 0.24
CA TRP A 347 -15.24 -24.63 1.63
C TRP A 347 -14.98 -25.73 2.66
N GLY A 348 -14.85 -26.99 2.21
CA GLY A 348 -14.42 -28.12 3.02
C GLY A 348 -15.19 -28.25 4.33
N THR A 349 -14.46 -28.32 5.44
CA THR A 349 -15.03 -28.59 6.77
C THR A 349 -15.81 -27.41 7.36
N VAL A 350 -15.71 -26.22 6.77
CA VAL A 350 -16.38 -25.00 7.22
C VAL A 350 -17.49 -24.54 6.28
N ALA A 351 -17.83 -25.35 5.26
CA ALA A 351 -18.94 -25.10 4.36
C ALA A 351 -20.25 -24.85 5.12
N GLY A 352 -20.98 -23.80 4.74
CA GLY A 352 -22.24 -23.40 5.38
C GLY A 352 -22.10 -22.78 6.78
N GLN A 353 -20.91 -22.69 7.36
CA GLN A 353 -20.72 -22.08 8.67
C GLN A 353 -20.69 -20.55 8.58
N ARG A 354 -21.03 -19.89 9.70
CA ARG A 354 -20.83 -18.45 9.85
C ARG A 354 -19.33 -18.15 10.00
N PHE A 355 -18.83 -17.18 9.25
CA PHE A 355 -17.39 -16.92 9.11
C PHE A 355 -16.67 -16.73 10.44
N GLY A 356 -17.23 -15.90 11.34
CA GLY A 356 -16.65 -15.66 12.67
C GLY A 356 -16.57 -16.90 13.57
N THR A 357 -17.37 -17.94 13.30
CA THR A 357 -17.31 -19.22 14.05
C THR A 357 -16.20 -20.14 13.55
N ALA A 358 -15.66 -19.90 12.35
CA ALA A 358 -14.51 -20.58 11.81
C ALA A 358 -13.23 -19.79 12.13
N ALA A 359 -12.64 -20.05 13.30
CA ALA A 359 -11.54 -19.25 13.85
C ALA A 359 -10.34 -19.11 12.90
N ALA A 360 -9.93 -20.19 12.21
CA ALA A 360 -8.80 -20.18 11.29
C ALA A 360 -8.99 -19.21 10.11
N PRO A 361 -10.01 -19.37 9.24
CA PRO A 361 -10.20 -18.43 8.13
C PRO A 361 -10.56 -17.01 8.59
N TYR A 362 -11.31 -16.86 9.69
CA TYR A 362 -11.64 -15.54 10.23
C TYR A 362 -10.41 -14.75 10.68
N PHE A 363 -9.55 -15.38 11.48
CA PHE A 363 -8.30 -14.76 11.94
C PHE A 363 -7.34 -14.50 10.78
N ARG A 364 -7.26 -15.43 9.83
CA ARG A 364 -6.42 -15.26 8.63
C ARG A 364 -6.85 -14.06 7.79
N THR A 365 -8.14 -13.83 7.58
CA THR A 365 -8.63 -12.63 6.88
C THR A 365 -8.20 -11.36 7.61
N ALA A 366 -8.22 -11.32 8.95
CA ALA A 366 -7.72 -10.14 9.65
C ALA A 366 -6.22 -9.91 9.43
N VAL A 367 -5.40 -10.97 9.43
CA VAL A 367 -3.97 -10.89 9.13
C VAL A 367 -3.73 -10.39 7.69
N HIS A 368 -4.55 -10.86 6.75
CA HIS A 368 -4.55 -10.43 5.36
C HIS A 368 -4.81 -8.93 5.21
N GLU A 369 -5.89 -8.43 5.81
CA GLU A 369 -6.24 -7.01 5.76
C GLU A 369 -5.18 -6.12 6.43
N ILE A 370 -4.58 -6.59 7.53
CA ILE A 370 -3.42 -5.91 8.14
C ILE A 370 -2.20 -5.94 7.21
N GLY A 371 -2.01 -7.01 6.43
CA GLY A 371 -0.99 -7.07 5.38
C GLY A 371 -1.15 -5.93 4.37
N HIS A 372 -2.37 -5.62 3.94
CA HIS A 372 -2.64 -4.44 3.11
C HIS A 372 -2.32 -3.13 3.81
N ALA A 373 -2.70 -2.97 5.08
CA ALA A 373 -2.32 -1.79 5.86
C ALA A 373 -0.77 -1.66 6.00
N MET A 374 -0.04 -2.78 6.00
CA MET A 374 1.41 -2.83 5.95
C MET A 374 2.02 -2.64 4.54
N GLY A 375 1.21 -2.39 3.51
CA GLY A 375 1.64 -2.11 2.14
C GLY A 375 1.81 -3.33 1.24
N LEU A 376 1.36 -4.52 1.66
CA LEU A 376 1.49 -5.74 0.86
C LEU A 376 0.32 -5.94 -0.10
N TYR A 377 0.61 -6.39 -1.31
CA TYR A 377 -0.38 -6.71 -2.33
C TYR A 377 -0.76 -8.18 -2.24
N HIS A 378 -1.82 -8.54 -2.96
CA HIS A 378 -2.05 -9.96 -3.21
C HIS A 378 -0.87 -10.60 -3.89
N ASN A 379 -0.65 -11.84 -3.51
CA ASN A 379 0.07 -12.78 -4.33
C ASN A 379 -0.82 -13.99 -4.56
N THR A 380 -0.63 -14.64 -5.69
CA THR A 380 -1.27 -15.93 -6.00
C THR A 380 -0.26 -17.07 -5.96
N ALA A 381 0.95 -16.82 -5.45
CA ALA A 381 2.05 -17.78 -5.48
C ALA A 381 1.86 -18.96 -4.49
N ASP A 382 1.17 -18.74 -3.37
CA ASP A 382 0.97 -19.76 -2.33
C ASP A 382 -0.40 -19.62 -1.63
N ASN A 383 -0.67 -20.43 -0.59
CA ASN A 383 -1.89 -20.35 0.23
C ASN A 383 -1.69 -19.48 1.50
N GLY A 384 -0.76 -18.53 1.45
CA GLY A 384 -0.32 -17.70 2.57
C GLY A 384 -1.25 -16.53 2.91
N TYR A 385 -0.75 -15.60 3.72
CA TYR A 385 -1.54 -14.48 4.24
C TYR A 385 -2.01 -13.45 3.21
N LEU A 386 -1.44 -13.42 2.00
CA LEU A 386 -1.82 -12.44 0.97
C LEU A 386 -2.58 -13.06 -0.21
N CYS A 387 -2.81 -14.37 -0.22
CA CYS A 387 -3.65 -15.03 -1.22
C CYS A 387 -5.13 -14.99 -0.82
N THR A 388 -6.06 -14.56 -1.66
CA THR A 388 -7.45 -14.37 -1.23
C THR A 388 -8.10 -15.68 -0.74
N THR A 389 -9.04 -15.55 0.21
CA THR A 389 -9.63 -16.71 0.91
C THR A 389 -10.38 -17.66 -0.04
N ASP A 390 -11.01 -17.12 -1.09
CA ASP A 390 -11.67 -17.85 -2.17
C ASP A 390 -10.67 -18.64 -3.04
N VAL A 391 -9.51 -18.07 -3.40
CA VAL A 391 -8.43 -18.80 -4.09
C VAL A 391 -7.94 -19.97 -3.24
N ILE A 392 -7.75 -19.77 -1.93
CA ILE A 392 -7.32 -20.85 -1.03
C ILE A 392 -8.40 -21.93 -0.93
N ALA A 393 -9.67 -21.55 -0.80
CA ALA A 393 -10.78 -22.49 -0.78
C ALA A 393 -10.88 -23.30 -2.08
N SER A 394 -10.81 -22.65 -3.25
CA SER A 394 -10.90 -23.32 -4.55
C SER A 394 -9.77 -24.33 -4.78
N ARG A 395 -8.55 -24.02 -4.32
CA ARG A 395 -7.40 -24.94 -4.37
C ARG A 395 -7.56 -26.21 -3.54
N SER A 396 -8.53 -26.26 -2.63
CA SER A 396 -8.87 -27.49 -1.89
C SER A 396 -9.44 -28.58 -2.80
N LEU A 397 -9.94 -28.22 -3.99
CA LEU A 397 -10.43 -29.16 -4.99
C LEU A 397 -9.31 -29.80 -5.82
N ASN A 398 -8.09 -29.28 -5.76
CA ASN A 398 -6.96 -29.83 -6.53
C ASN A 398 -6.57 -31.22 -5.99
N PRO A 399 -6.24 -32.19 -6.88
CA PRO A 399 -5.81 -33.52 -6.45
C PRO A 399 -4.63 -33.48 -5.47
N GLY A 400 -4.79 -34.10 -4.31
CA GLY A 400 -3.75 -34.16 -3.28
C GLY A 400 -3.67 -32.96 -2.33
N SER A 401 -4.50 -31.92 -2.54
CA SER A 401 -4.62 -30.81 -1.59
C SER A 401 -5.33 -31.22 -0.29
N LEU A 402 -4.97 -30.55 0.81
CA LEU A 402 -5.78 -30.59 2.03
C LEU A 402 -7.11 -29.86 1.81
N GLN A 403 -8.14 -30.26 2.56
CA GLN A 403 -9.43 -29.55 2.54
C GLN A 403 -9.32 -28.18 3.22
N PHE A 404 -10.15 -27.22 2.81
CA PHE A 404 -10.27 -25.95 3.53
C PHE A 404 -10.90 -26.17 4.93
N PRO A 405 -10.42 -25.49 6.00
CA PRO A 405 -9.34 -24.50 6.05
C PRO A 405 -7.95 -25.08 6.37
N ALA A 406 -7.77 -26.40 6.33
CA ALA A 406 -6.49 -27.06 6.66
C ALA A 406 -5.39 -26.81 5.62
N ASN A 407 -5.74 -26.36 4.41
CA ASN A 407 -4.80 -25.96 3.37
C ASN A 407 -4.31 -24.50 3.48
N ILE A 408 -4.72 -23.76 4.52
CA ILE A 408 -4.20 -22.42 4.83
C ILE A 408 -2.73 -22.54 5.25
N GLN A 409 -1.85 -21.78 4.59
CA GLN A 409 -0.46 -21.65 4.97
C GLN A 409 -0.30 -20.48 5.95
N TRP A 410 0.18 -20.78 7.17
CA TRP A 410 0.40 -19.78 8.22
C TRP A 410 1.75 -19.08 8.08
N SER A 411 2.01 -18.48 6.91
CA SER A 411 3.17 -17.63 6.67
C SER A 411 2.89 -16.57 5.61
N TYR A 412 3.69 -15.50 5.61
CA TYR A 412 3.83 -14.64 4.45
C TYR A 412 4.60 -15.39 3.36
N ASN A 413 4.35 -15.04 2.10
CA ASN A 413 5.22 -15.45 1.01
C ASN A 413 6.64 -14.87 1.25
N PRO A 414 7.73 -15.55 0.84
CA PRO A 414 9.10 -15.06 1.08
C PRO A 414 9.35 -13.61 0.64
N ASP A 415 8.79 -13.17 -0.48
CA ASP A 415 8.97 -11.79 -0.96
C ASP A 415 8.19 -10.78 -0.10
N ASP A 416 6.98 -11.13 0.34
CA ASP A 416 6.20 -10.31 1.27
C ASP A 416 6.88 -10.21 2.64
N ALA A 417 7.42 -11.33 3.16
CA ALA A 417 8.19 -11.34 4.41
C ALA A 417 9.43 -10.44 4.29
N LYS A 418 10.16 -10.53 3.17
CA LYS A 418 11.32 -9.68 2.88
C LYS A 418 10.94 -8.21 2.82
N ARG A 419 9.80 -7.86 2.21
CA ARG A 419 9.28 -6.48 2.18
C ARG A 419 8.99 -5.97 3.59
N LEU A 420 8.27 -6.74 4.42
CA LEU A 420 7.99 -6.35 5.80
C LEU A 420 9.27 -6.17 6.64
N ARG A 421 10.28 -7.01 6.44
CA ARG A 421 11.56 -6.90 7.16
C ARG A 421 12.41 -5.72 6.67
N HIS A 422 12.51 -5.51 5.37
CA HIS A 422 13.58 -4.69 4.80
C HIS A 422 13.14 -3.45 4.03
N MET A 423 11.88 -3.33 3.61
CA MET A 423 11.39 -2.14 2.91
C MET A 423 11.46 -0.89 3.82
N PRO A 424 11.64 0.34 3.27
CA PRO A 424 11.72 1.54 4.09
C PRO A 424 10.51 1.72 4.99
N ASP A 425 10.72 2.32 6.16
CA ASP A 425 9.68 2.51 7.19
C ASP A 425 8.42 3.13 6.61
N ILE A 426 8.56 4.13 5.76
CA ILE A 426 7.45 4.89 5.18
C ILE A 426 6.56 4.05 4.25
N TYR A 427 7.01 2.91 3.74
CA TYR A 427 6.16 2.02 2.95
C TYR A 427 5.40 1.02 3.81
N VAL A 428 5.95 0.61 4.95
CA VAL A 428 5.33 -0.41 5.80
C VAL A 428 4.48 0.16 6.93
N ARG A 429 4.88 1.28 7.53
CA ARG A 429 4.24 1.85 8.73
C ARG A 429 2.86 2.45 8.48
N PRO A 430 1.98 2.52 9.50
CA PRO A 430 0.72 3.25 9.39
C PRO A 430 1.00 4.74 9.19
N GLY A 431 0.18 5.37 8.36
CA GLY A 431 0.34 6.78 8.01
C GLY A 431 1.56 7.11 7.17
N GLY A 432 2.21 6.12 6.57
CA GLY A 432 3.32 6.30 5.64
C GLY A 432 2.85 6.76 4.25
N LEU A 433 3.47 6.22 3.21
CA LEU A 433 3.03 6.40 1.82
C LEU A 433 1.72 5.64 1.58
N PRO A 434 0.80 6.11 0.72
CA PRO A 434 -0.44 5.45 0.36
C PRO A 434 -0.20 4.06 -0.18
N PHE A 435 -1.17 3.18 0.03
CA PHE A 435 -1.14 1.90 -0.65
C PHE A 435 -1.25 2.13 -2.16
N GLY A 436 -0.61 1.28 -2.96
CA GLY A 436 -0.56 1.53 -4.40
C GLY A 436 0.63 2.40 -4.83
N THR A 437 1.44 2.95 -3.92
CA THR A 437 2.61 3.75 -4.30
C THR A 437 3.67 2.85 -4.95
N SER A 438 4.06 3.17 -6.19
CA SER A 438 4.99 2.35 -6.98
C SER A 438 6.33 2.11 -6.28
N TYR A 439 6.80 0.88 -6.39
CA TYR A 439 8.09 0.42 -5.89
C TYR A 439 9.22 0.53 -6.92
N GLY A 440 8.93 0.86 -8.18
CA GLY A 440 9.90 0.78 -9.29
C GLY A 440 11.13 1.71 -9.16
N SER A 441 11.16 2.59 -8.15
CA SER A 441 12.34 3.39 -7.79
C SER A 441 12.93 3.04 -6.41
N THR A 442 12.38 2.03 -5.73
CA THR A 442 12.73 1.66 -4.36
C THR A 442 13.78 0.56 -4.30
N PRO A 443 14.79 0.71 -3.44
CA PRO A 443 15.93 -0.20 -3.38
C PRO A 443 15.68 -1.38 -2.44
N ILE A 444 14.91 -2.35 -2.93
CA ILE A 444 15.04 -3.74 -2.50
C ILE A 444 15.37 -4.59 -3.74
N SER A 445 16.23 -5.59 -3.52
CA SER A 445 16.80 -6.62 -4.43
C SER A 445 16.42 -6.65 -5.94
N PRO A 446 17.32 -7.07 -6.85
CA PRO A 446 17.06 -7.27 -8.29
C PRO A 446 15.93 -8.27 -8.67
N THR A 447 15.23 -8.84 -7.70
CA THR A 447 14.12 -9.78 -7.89
C THR A 447 12.77 -9.07 -8.09
N ASP A 448 12.66 -7.77 -7.79
CA ASP A 448 11.45 -6.97 -8.00
C ASP A 448 11.30 -6.50 -9.46
N MET A 449 11.58 -7.38 -10.44
CA MET A 449 11.43 -7.06 -11.86
C MET A 449 9.95 -6.96 -12.22
N GLU A 450 9.51 -5.76 -12.60
CA GLU A 450 8.24 -5.56 -13.29
C GLU A 450 8.36 -6.10 -14.72
N LEU A 451 7.46 -7.00 -15.11
CA LEU A 451 7.37 -7.51 -16.46
C LEU A 451 6.20 -6.84 -17.19
N GLU A 452 6.50 -6.16 -18.29
CA GLU A 452 5.46 -5.79 -19.25
C GLU A 452 5.07 -7.06 -20.03
N ILE A 453 3.79 -7.42 -20.03
CA ILE A 453 3.32 -8.62 -20.74
C ILE A 453 3.08 -8.28 -22.21
N ASP A 454 3.93 -8.85 -23.07
CA ASP A 454 3.73 -8.77 -24.53
C ASP A 454 2.35 -9.32 -24.93
N GLY A 455 1.59 -8.50 -25.69
CA GLY A 455 0.28 -8.89 -26.21
C GLY A 455 -0.93 -8.51 -25.34
N LEU A 456 -0.74 -7.87 -24.19
CA LEU A 456 -1.81 -7.17 -23.47
C LEU A 456 -1.78 -5.66 -23.77
N SER A 457 -2.93 -5.06 -24.00
CA SER A 457 -3.06 -3.61 -24.22
C SER A 457 -4.14 -3.00 -23.34
N MET A 458 -3.82 -1.84 -22.76
CA MET A 458 -4.76 -1.03 -21.98
C MET A 458 -5.24 0.16 -22.82
N PHE A 459 -6.55 0.23 -23.04
CA PHE A 459 -7.21 1.35 -23.69
C PHE A 459 -7.86 2.25 -22.66
N VAL A 460 -7.66 3.56 -22.79
CA VAL A 460 -8.27 4.58 -21.92
C VAL A 460 -9.12 5.50 -22.79
N MET A 461 -10.39 5.69 -22.44
CA MET A 461 -11.31 6.54 -23.20
C MET A 461 -12.12 7.45 -22.28
N PRO A 462 -11.99 8.78 -22.38
CA PRO A 462 -12.87 9.69 -21.66
C PRO A 462 -14.34 9.53 -22.10
N VAL A 463 -15.25 9.49 -21.14
CA VAL A 463 -16.71 9.48 -21.40
C VAL A 463 -17.13 10.79 -22.08
N ALA A 464 -16.45 11.89 -21.77
CA ALA A 464 -16.55 13.17 -22.45
C ALA A 464 -15.15 13.66 -22.79
N SER A 465 -14.94 14.09 -24.04
CA SER A 465 -13.65 14.65 -24.49
C SER A 465 -13.36 16.04 -23.93
N ALA A 466 -14.40 16.74 -23.46
CA ALA A 466 -14.30 18.01 -22.75
C ALA A 466 -15.22 18.04 -21.53
N VAL A 467 -14.73 18.61 -20.43
CA VAL A 467 -15.50 18.81 -19.18
C VAL A 467 -15.29 20.23 -18.62
N PRO A 468 -16.28 20.83 -17.95
CA PRO A 468 -16.10 22.10 -17.27
C PRO A 468 -15.15 21.98 -16.06
N ILE A 469 -14.39 23.04 -15.78
CA ILE A 469 -13.56 23.12 -14.57
C ILE A 469 -14.38 22.84 -13.30
N GLY A 470 -13.87 21.98 -12.42
CA GLY A 470 -14.58 21.55 -11.22
C GLY A 470 -15.49 20.32 -11.41
N ALA A 471 -15.75 19.86 -12.63
CA ALA A 471 -16.43 18.59 -12.87
C ALA A 471 -15.47 17.39 -12.73
N PRO A 472 -15.94 16.23 -12.23
CA PRO A 472 -15.18 14.99 -12.30
C PRO A 472 -15.03 14.51 -13.75
N VAL A 473 -13.85 13.98 -14.08
CA VAL A 473 -13.56 13.32 -15.34
C VAL A 473 -13.90 11.83 -15.22
N ARG A 474 -14.69 11.32 -16.15
CA ARG A 474 -15.04 9.89 -16.21
C ARG A 474 -14.31 9.21 -17.36
N LEU A 475 -13.74 8.05 -17.10
CA LEU A 475 -12.99 7.25 -18.07
C LEU A 475 -13.61 5.87 -18.18
N ASN A 476 -13.59 5.30 -19.38
CA ASN A 476 -13.70 3.87 -19.62
C ASN A 476 -12.30 3.32 -19.84
N ILE A 477 -12.04 2.17 -19.25
CA ILE A 477 -10.77 1.46 -19.39
C ILE A 477 -11.03 0.03 -19.83
N THR A 478 -10.21 -0.46 -20.75
CA THR A 478 -10.31 -1.81 -21.31
C THR A 478 -8.94 -2.44 -21.36
N LEU A 479 -8.77 -3.59 -20.73
CA LEU A 479 -7.61 -4.45 -20.89
C LEU A 479 -7.97 -5.54 -21.91
N GLN A 480 -7.19 -5.66 -22.99
CA GLN A 480 -7.46 -6.61 -24.06
C GLN A 480 -6.27 -7.55 -24.28
N ASN A 481 -6.57 -8.85 -24.38
CA ASN A 481 -5.61 -9.84 -24.85
C ASN A 481 -5.57 -9.83 -26.39
N GLN A 482 -4.50 -9.30 -26.97
CA GLN A 482 -4.31 -9.22 -28.42
C GLN A 482 -3.65 -10.45 -29.03
N THR A 483 -3.35 -11.47 -28.22
CA THR A 483 -2.72 -12.70 -28.69
C THR A 483 -3.76 -13.71 -29.18
N SER A 484 -3.26 -14.84 -29.69
CA SER A 484 -4.06 -15.99 -30.12
C SER A 484 -4.24 -17.06 -29.02
N ALA A 485 -3.74 -16.83 -27.80
CA ALA A 485 -3.82 -17.75 -26.68
C ALA A 485 -4.30 -17.04 -25.40
N PRO A 486 -4.89 -17.75 -24.43
CA PRO A 486 -5.28 -17.14 -23.15
C PRO A 486 -4.07 -16.60 -22.38
N ILE A 487 -4.23 -15.45 -21.73
CA ILE A 487 -3.22 -14.82 -20.86
C ILE A 487 -3.81 -14.64 -19.47
N ALA A 488 -3.05 -14.93 -18.42
CA ALA A 488 -3.45 -14.63 -17.05
C ALA A 488 -3.52 -13.10 -16.82
N ALA A 489 -4.72 -12.58 -16.63
CA ALA A 489 -4.98 -11.15 -16.49
C ALA A 489 -6.04 -10.88 -15.42
N PRO A 490 -6.16 -9.63 -14.94
CA PRO A 490 -7.19 -9.30 -13.97
C PRO A 490 -8.59 -9.51 -14.50
N ASN A 491 -9.45 -10.18 -13.74
CA ASN A 491 -10.87 -10.35 -14.12
C ASN A 491 -11.71 -9.08 -13.88
N THR A 492 -11.14 -8.07 -13.21
CA THR A 492 -11.77 -6.77 -12.96
C THR A 492 -10.71 -5.66 -13.00
N LEU A 493 -11.11 -4.50 -13.55
CA LEU A 493 -10.30 -3.29 -13.55
C LEU A 493 -10.82 -2.26 -12.53
N SER A 494 -11.56 -2.71 -11.51
CA SER A 494 -11.98 -1.87 -10.39
C SER A 494 -10.78 -1.23 -9.70
N MET A 495 -10.79 0.10 -9.54
CA MET A 495 -9.84 0.72 -8.62
C MET A 495 -9.93 0.08 -7.23
N LYS A 496 -11.13 -0.37 -6.81
CA LYS A 496 -11.28 -1.08 -5.54
C LYS A 496 -10.47 -2.37 -5.44
N SER A 497 -9.99 -2.99 -6.53
CA SER A 497 -9.11 -4.16 -6.39
C SER A 497 -7.66 -3.81 -6.03
N GLY A 498 -7.27 -2.53 -6.07
CA GLY A 498 -5.88 -2.13 -5.85
C GLY A 498 -4.99 -2.23 -7.10
N ILE A 499 -5.49 -2.84 -8.18
CA ILE A 499 -4.75 -3.09 -9.45
C ILE A 499 -4.61 -1.82 -10.27
N VAL A 500 -5.65 -0.98 -10.31
CA VAL A 500 -5.71 0.18 -11.21
C VAL A 500 -5.34 1.47 -10.48
N ARG A 501 -4.41 2.21 -11.08
CA ARG A 501 -3.97 3.55 -10.64
C ARG A 501 -3.56 4.38 -11.84
N GLY A 502 -3.07 5.60 -11.60
CA GLY A 502 -2.53 6.39 -12.69
C GLY A 502 -2.10 7.78 -12.31
N LYS A 503 -1.88 8.59 -13.35
CA LYS A 503 -1.45 9.99 -13.24
C LYS A 503 -2.09 10.85 -14.30
N VAL A 504 -2.25 12.12 -13.97
CA VAL A 504 -2.63 13.19 -14.90
C VAL A 504 -1.47 14.16 -15.03
N ILE A 505 -1.24 14.62 -16.24
CA ILE A 505 -0.25 15.64 -16.57
C ILE A 505 -1.02 16.86 -17.04
N ASP A 506 -0.87 17.97 -16.31
CA ASP A 506 -1.56 19.22 -16.61
C ASP A 506 -0.90 19.97 -17.80
N PRO A 507 -1.53 21.04 -18.32
CA PRO A 507 -1.00 21.80 -19.45
C PRO A 507 0.39 22.42 -19.21
N CYS A 508 0.80 22.56 -17.95
CA CYS A 508 2.11 23.06 -17.56
C CYS A 508 3.14 21.94 -17.32
N GLY A 509 2.75 20.67 -17.49
CA GLY A 509 3.61 19.52 -17.26
C GLY A 509 3.64 19.02 -15.80
N THR A 510 2.83 19.59 -14.90
CA THR A 510 2.74 19.13 -13.52
C THR A 510 2.04 17.78 -13.46
N ILE A 511 2.63 16.84 -12.71
CA ILE A 511 2.09 15.49 -12.55
C ILE A 511 1.31 15.40 -11.24
N ARG A 512 0.09 14.85 -11.30
CA ARG A 512 -0.73 14.49 -10.14
C ARG A 512 -1.17 13.03 -10.27
N THR A 513 -1.14 12.25 -9.20
CA THR A 513 -1.46 10.82 -9.24
C THR A 513 -2.85 10.55 -8.67
N PHE A 514 -3.50 9.50 -9.15
CA PHE A 514 -4.72 8.95 -8.57
C PHE A 514 -4.54 7.48 -8.27
N ALA A 515 -5.08 7.04 -7.15
CA ALA A 515 -4.97 5.71 -6.60
C ALA A 515 -6.30 5.37 -5.88
N PRO A 516 -6.60 4.09 -5.65
CA PRO A 516 -7.81 3.73 -4.95
C PRO A 516 -7.87 4.27 -3.52
N ILE A 517 -9.06 4.68 -3.11
CA ILE A 517 -9.29 5.21 -1.75
C ILE A 517 -9.75 4.12 -0.80
N VAL A 518 -10.46 3.14 -1.35
CA VAL A 518 -10.93 1.94 -0.66
C VAL A 518 -10.48 0.74 -1.47
N ILE A 519 -9.95 -0.27 -0.80
CA ILE A 519 -9.57 -1.53 -1.43
C ILE A 519 -10.44 -2.66 -0.91
N CYS A 520 -11.14 -3.31 -1.83
CA CYS A 520 -11.97 -4.48 -1.67
C CYS A 520 -11.21 -5.63 -2.33
N VAL A 521 -10.42 -6.33 -1.53
CA VAL A 521 -9.36 -7.22 -2.01
C VAL A 521 -9.73 -8.69 -1.76
N GLU A 522 -11.00 -9.05 -1.66
CA GLU A 522 -11.36 -10.43 -1.33
C GLU A 522 -11.87 -11.30 -2.47
N ASP A 523 -11.87 -10.79 -3.71
CA ASP A 523 -12.30 -11.53 -4.90
C ASP A 523 -11.10 -11.96 -5.74
N ASP A 524 -11.13 -13.17 -6.33
CA ASP A 524 -10.22 -13.70 -7.34
C ASP A 524 -9.76 -12.58 -8.29
N GLN A 525 -8.49 -12.17 -8.22
CA GLN A 525 -8.01 -11.01 -8.99
C GLN A 525 -7.37 -11.35 -10.32
N VAL A 526 -7.14 -12.63 -10.65
CA VAL A 526 -6.46 -13.05 -11.89
C VAL A 526 -7.11 -14.33 -12.42
N GLN A 527 -7.52 -14.31 -13.69
CA GLN A 527 -8.11 -15.44 -14.39
C GLN A 527 -7.54 -15.50 -15.83
N PRO A 528 -7.62 -16.64 -16.52
CA PRO A 528 -7.32 -16.69 -17.95
C PRO A 528 -8.26 -15.76 -18.73
N LEU A 529 -7.70 -14.76 -19.40
CA LEU A 529 -8.39 -13.92 -20.37
C LEU A 529 -8.18 -14.53 -21.75
N ASP A 530 -9.26 -15.02 -22.36
CA ASP A 530 -9.22 -15.71 -23.65
C ASP A 530 -8.65 -14.81 -24.77
N ALA A 531 -8.21 -15.45 -25.85
CA ALA A 531 -7.66 -14.76 -27.02
C ALA A 531 -8.67 -13.74 -27.58
N GLN A 532 -8.21 -12.50 -27.81
CA GLN A 532 -9.02 -11.37 -28.27
C GLN A 532 -10.06 -10.83 -27.29
N ASP A 533 -10.19 -11.44 -26.10
CA ASP A 533 -11.20 -11.06 -25.12
C ASP A 533 -10.76 -9.83 -24.29
N THR A 534 -11.73 -9.24 -23.58
CA THR A 534 -11.56 -7.96 -22.88
C THR A 534 -12.11 -7.95 -21.47
N VAL A 535 -11.44 -7.21 -20.59
CA VAL A 535 -11.96 -6.81 -19.28
C VAL A 535 -12.17 -5.30 -19.28
N GLU A 536 -13.37 -4.85 -18.94
CA GLU A 536 -13.77 -3.45 -19.00
C GLU A 536 -14.17 -2.90 -17.64
N HIS A 537 -13.89 -1.61 -17.41
CA HIS A 537 -14.46 -0.88 -16.28
C HIS A 537 -14.50 0.63 -16.50
N SER A 538 -15.02 1.38 -15.53
CA SER A 538 -15.03 2.84 -15.55
C SER A 538 -14.46 3.47 -14.28
N LEU A 539 -13.78 4.61 -14.45
CA LEU A 539 -13.19 5.41 -13.39
C LEU A 539 -13.86 6.79 -13.32
N THR A 540 -14.05 7.32 -12.11
CA THR A 540 -14.49 8.71 -11.87
C THR A 540 -13.38 9.44 -11.11
N LEU A 541 -12.68 10.33 -11.79
CA LEU A 541 -11.49 11.04 -11.32
C LEU A 541 -11.85 12.49 -10.95
N LEU A 542 -11.51 12.91 -9.73
CA LEU A 542 -11.73 14.28 -9.27
C LEU A 542 -10.48 14.86 -8.59
N ARG A 543 -9.90 14.07 -7.68
CA ARG A 543 -8.82 14.49 -6.80
C ARG A 543 -7.89 13.31 -6.56
N GLY A 544 -6.62 13.61 -6.37
CA GLY A 544 -5.58 12.69 -5.93
C GLY A 544 -4.93 13.21 -4.65
N GLY A 545 -3.91 12.53 -4.17
CA GLY A 545 -3.24 12.98 -2.96
C GLY A 545 -2.50 14.32 -3.11
N GLN A 546 -2.23 14.80 -4.33
CA GLN A 546 -1.66 16.14 -4.58
C GLN A 546 -2.74 17.23 -4.71
N GLY A 547 -3.99 16.94 -4.32
CA GLY A 547 -5.13 17.84 -4.50
C GLY A 547 -5.92 17.54 -5.77
N ALA A 548 -6.70 18.52 -6.25
CA ALA A 548 -7.55 18.33 -7.42
C ALA A 548 -6.72 17.90 -8.64
N LEU A 549 -7.21 16.91 -9.40
CA LEU A 549 -6.51 16.37 -10.57
C LEU A 549 -6.56 17.37 -11.75
N PHE A 550 -7.63 18.16 -11.82
CA PHE A 550 -7.92 19.08 -12.93
C PHE A 550 -8.14 20.52 -12.42
N PRO A 551 -7.11 21.17 -11.82
CA PRO A 551 -7.28 22.44 -11.10
C PRO A 551 -7.37 23.69 -12.01
N MET A 552 -7.06 23.55 -13.30
CA MET A 552 -7.05 24.66 -14.25
C MET A 552 -7.56 24.24 -15.64
N PRO A 553 -8.01 25.18 -16.48
CA PRO A 553 -8.41 24.87 -17.86
C PRO A 553 -7.22 24.46 -18.74
N GLY A 554 -7.48 23.63 -19.75
CA GLY A 554 -6.52 23.19 -20.76
C GLY A 554 -6.57 21.68 -21.03
N ALA A 555 -5.67 21.22 -21.89
CA ALA A 555 -5.56 19.80 -22.24
C ALA A 555 -4.74 19.03 -21.20
N TYR A 556 -5.30 17.96 -20.66
CA TYR A 556 -4.65 17.07 -19.71
C TYR A 556 -4.39 15.72 -20.36
N ARG A 557 -3.18 15.19 -20.19
CA ARG A 557 -2.88 13.80 -20.53
C ARG A 557 -3.14 12.92 -19.31
N ILE A 558 -3.94 11.88 -19.48
CA ILE A 558 -4.28 10.92 -18.43
C ILE A 558 -3.64 9.58 -18.79
N ILE A 559 -2.88 9.03 -17.86
CA ILE A 559 -2.20 7.76 -17.98
C ILE A 559 -2.76 6.84 -16.90
N VAL A 560 -3.30 5.69 -17.30
CA VAL A 560 -3.83 4.65 -16.42
C VAL A 560 -2.92 3.44 -16.50
N GLU A 561 -2.58 2.87 -15.35
CA GLU A 561 -1.75 1.69 -15.19
C GLU A 561 -2.55 0.62 -14.43
N ALA A 562 -2.50 -0.62 -14.91
CA ALA A 562 -2.94 -1.81 -14.18
C ALA A 562 -1.72 -2.63 -13.77
N ARG A 563 -1.64 -3.03 -12.49
CA ARG A 563 -0.59 -3.91 -11.97
C ARG A 563 -1.15 -5.06 -11.15
N TRP A 564 -0.64 -6.27 -11.39
CA TRP A 564 -1.06 -7.48 -10.68
C TRP A 564 0.07 -8.49 -10.57
N ASP A 565 -0.02 -9.39 -9.60
CA ASP A 565 0.89 -10.53 -9.46
C ASP A 565 0.43 -11.68 -10.36
N ASN A 566 1.35 -12.27 -11.11
CA ASN A 566 1.13 -13.50 -11.85
C ASN A 566 2.22 -14.52 -11.51
N GLY A 567 1.98 -15.34 -10.49
CA GLY A 567 2.91 -16.39 -10.07
C GLY A 567 4.22 -15.86 -9.47
N GLY A 568 4.18 -14.76 -8.72
CA GLY A 568 5.35 -14.12 -8.10
C GLY A 568 6.04 -13.08 -8.98
N LEU A 569 5.55 -12.83 -10.20
CA LEU A 569 6.03 -11.77 -11.09
C LEU A 569 5.03 -10.60 -11.09
N GLU A 570 5.49 -9.38 -10.83
CA GLU A 570 4.66 -8.18 -10.94
C GLU A 570 4.50 -7.81 -12.42
N CYS A 571 3.28 -7.94 -12.93
CA CYS A 571 2.93 -7.59 -14.29
C CYS A 571 2.36 -6.17 -14.36
N THR A 572 2.65 -5.44 -15.44
CA THR A 572 2.13 -4.09 -15.67
C THR A 572 1.57 -3.92 -17.09
N CYS A 573 0.52 -3.12 -17.22
CA CYS A 573 -0.01 -2.68 -18.51
C CYS A 573 -0.50 -1.22 -18.39
N THR A 574 -0.10 -0.37 -19.35
CA THR A 574 -0.38 1.07 -19.31
C THR A 574 -1.13 1.53 -20.55
N GLY A 575 -2.10 2.44 -20.35
CA GLY A 575 -2.81 3.12 -21.42
C GLY A 575 -2.90 4.61 -21.16
N GLU A 576 -3.07 5.41 -22.20
CA GLU A 576 -3.21 6.86 -22.05
C GLU A 576 -4.22 7.49 -23.02
N ASN A 577 -4.76 8.64 -22.63
CA ASN A 577 -5.59 9.50 -23.48
C ASN A 577 -5.54 10.96 -23.01
N THR A 578 -6.22 11.87 -23.71
CA THR A 578 -6.29 13.30 -23.38
C THR A 578 -7.73 13.73 -23.11
N VAL A 579 -7.93 14.64 -22.16
CA VAL A 579 -9.21 15.32 -21.91
C VAL A 579 -9.01 16.84 -21.88
N MET A 580 -9.98 17.59 -22.39
CA MET A 580 -10.00 19.04 -22.29
C MET A 580 -10.78 19.50 -21.05
N VAL A 581 -10.20 20.37 -20.25
CA VAL A 581 -10.90 21.07 -19.15
C VAL A 581 -11.21 22.48 -19.61
N THR A 582 -12.48 22.86 -19.65
CA THR A 582 -12.90 24.18 -20.12
C THR A 582 -12.96 25.19 -18.97
N SER A 583 -12.78 26.48 -19.31
CA SER A 583 -12.86 27.58 -18.35
C SER A 583 -14.26 27.71 -17.75
N ALA A 584 -14.33 28.34 -16.57
CA ALA A 584 -15.61 28.74 -15.99
C ALA A 584 -16.34 29.68 -16.96
N VAL A 585 -17.66 29.47 -17.11
CA VAL A 585 -18.49 30.23 -18.05
C VAL A 585 -19.00 31.54 -17.45
N ASP A 586 -19.07 31.61 -16.12
CA ASP A 586 -19.47 32.76 -15.33
C ASP A 586 -18.89 32.67 -13.92
N GLN A 587 -19.15 33.69 -13.09
CA GLN A 587 -18.65 33.77 -11.72
C GLN A 587 -19.28 32.71 -10.81
N ALA A 588 -20.57 32.39 -10.96
CA ALA A 588 -21.24 31.39 -10.13
C ALA A 588 -20.64 29.99 -10.36
N HIS A 589 -20.29 29.66 -11.61
CA HIS A 589 -19.56 28.45 -11.96
C HIS A 589 -18.15 28.50 -11.37
N ALA A 590 -17.42 29.61 -11.49
CA ALA A 590 -16.08 29.73 -10.93
C ALA A 590 -16.06 29.51 -9.40
N GLU A 591 -17.02 30.06 -8.67
CA GLU A 591 -17.16 29.91 -7.21
C GLU A 591 -17.49 28.47 -6.81
N ALA A 592 -18.44 27.82 -7.52
CA ALA A 592 -18.78 26.42 -7.28
C ALA A 592 -17.59 25.50 -7.59
N ALA A 593 -16.90 25.72 -8.72
CA ALA A 593 -15.71 24.98 -9.10
C ALA A 593 -14.58 25.14 -8.06
N LEU A 594 -14.30 26.37 -7.61
CA LEU A 594 -13.30 26.63 -6.58
C LEU A 594 -13.61 25.87 -5.29
N LYS A 595 -14.88 25.86 -4.86
CA LYS A 595 -15.30 25.12 -3.64
C LYS A 595 -15.04 23.62 -3.77
N VAL A 596 -15.40 23.02 -4.91
CA VAL A 596 -15.10 21.59 -5.18
C VAL A 596 -13.61 21.33 -5.18
N LEU A 597 -12.83 22.10 -5.93
CA LEU A 597 -11.39 21.87 -6.12
C LEU A 597 -10.58 22.08 -4.82
N SER A 598 -11.00 23.03 -3.97
CA SER A 598 -10.32 23.35 -2.70
C SER A 598 -10.70 22.41 -1.56
N THR A 599 -11.82 21.69 -1.63
CA THR A 599 -12.32 20.83 -0.54
C THR A 599 -11.80 19.39 -0.68
N PRO A 600 -10.94 18.89 0.23
CA PRO A 600 -10.43 17.51 0.17
C PRO A 600 -11.53 16.44 0.23
N ASP A 601 -12.49 16.63 1.14
CA ASP A 601 -13.57 15.68 1.42
C ASP A 601 -14.52 15.44 0.23
N SER A 602 -14.51 16.30 -0.80
CA SER A 602 -15.35 16.14 -2.00
C SER A 602 -15.13 14.81 -2.72
N LEU A 603 -13.90 14.29 -2.73
CA LEU A 603 -13.56 13.00 -3.32
C LEU A 603 -14.07 11.83 -2.47
N LEU A 604 -13.97 11.95 -1.15
CA LEU A 604 -14.48 10.93 -0.24
C LEU A 604 -16.00 10.84 -0.31
N SER A 605 -16.69 11.98 -0.31
CA SER A 605 -18.15 12.01 -0.51
C SER A 605 -18.55 11.34 -1.83
N LEU A 606 -17.72 11.40 -2.87
CA LEU A 606 -17.92 10.68 -4.13
C LEU A 606 -17.64 9.17 -4.01
N ALA A 607 -16.49 8.82 -3.43
CA ALA A 607 -15.99 7.44 -3.39
C ALA A 607 -16.72 6.58 -2.35
N ILE A 608 -16.76 7.01 -1.09
CA ILE A 608 -17.30 6.26 0.06
C ILE A 608 -18.74 6.65 0.43
N GLY A 609 -19.18 7.87 0.07
CA GLY A 609 -20.52 8.35 0.38
C GLY A 609 -20.73 8.65 1.88
N GLY A 610 -22.01 8.68 2.29
CA GLY A 610 -22.42 9.00 3.67
C GLY A 610 -22.60 10.49 3.95
N ASP A 611 -23.06 10.81 5.17
CA ASP A 611 -23.49 12.18 5.52
C ASP A 611 -22.53 12.90 6.50
N HIS A 612 -21.43 12.25 6.87
CA HIS A 612 -20.50 12.74 7.90
C HIS A 612 -19.44 13.71 7.37
N LEU A 613 -19.24 13.76 6.05
CA LEU A 613 -18.24 14.60 5.38
C LEU A 613 -18.83 15.98 5.04
N HIS A 614 -19.12 16.77 6.07
CA HIS A 614 -19.90 18.01 5.94
C HIS A 614 -19.33 19.00 4.92
N GLU A 615 -18.01 19.21 4.89
CA GLU A 615 -17.39 20.11 3.91
C GLU A 615 -17.49 19.56 2.49
N GLY A 616 -17.24 18.26 2.31
CA GLY A 616 -17.36 17.58 1.03
C GLY A 616 -18.78 17.63 0.47
N LEU A 617 -19.79 17.45 1.33
CA LEU A 617 -21.21 17.57 0.96
C LEU A 617 -21.57 19.00 0.61
N ALA A 618 -21.11 19.99 1.40
CA ALA A 618 -21.34 21.39 1.08
C ALA A 618 -20.70 21.81 -0.26
N ALA A 619 -19.61 21.16 -0.68
CA ALA A 619 -19.01 21.35 -1.98
C ALA A 619 -19.84 20.70 -3.11
N ILE A 620 -20.34 19.47 -2.90
CA ILE A 620 -21.24 18.80 -3.84
C ILE A 620 -22.55 19.58 -4.01
N ASP A 621 -23.14 20.09 -2.92
CA ASP A 621 -24.37 20.89 -2.96
C ASP A 621 -24.18 22.16 -3.80
N ALA A 622 -23.04 22.83 -3.67
CA ALA A 622 -22.70 23.99 -4.49
C ALA A 622 -22.58 23.63 -5.98
N ALA A 623 -22.03 22.45 -6.30
CA ALA A 623 -21.95 21.95 -7.67
C ALA A 623 -23.33 21.55 -8.23
N ILE A 624 -24.20 20.94 -7.41
CA ILE A 624 -25.58 20.57 -7.78
C ILE A 624 -26.47 21.80 -8.01
N ALA A 625 -26.24 22.89 -7.26
CA ALA A 625 -26.94 24.15 -7.41
C ALA A 625 -26.52 24.91 -8.69
N ASN A 626 -25.31 24.66 -9.22
CA ASN A 626 -24.82 25.30 -10.43
C ASN A 626 -25.25 24.53 -11.70
N PRO A 627 -25.94 25.16 -12.67
CA PRO A 627 -26.43 24.47 -13.87
C PRO A 627 -25.35 23.80 -14.74
N VAL A 628 -24.11 24.31 -14.72
CA VAL A 628 -22.99 23.77 -15.52
C VAL A 628 -22.41 22.52 -14.87
N LEU A 629 -22.26 22.52 -13.55
CA LEU A 629 -21.68 21.40 -12.80
C LEU A 629 -22.71 20.32 -12.43
N ARG A 630 -23.98 20.70 -12.27
CA ARG A 630 -25.07 19.80 -11.88
C ARG A 630 -25.09 18.48 -12.67
N PRO A 631 -25.00 18.47 -14.02
CA PRO A 631 -25.01 17.22 -14.78
C PRO A 631 -23.92 16.24 -14.37
N HIS A 632 -22.76 16.73 -13.92
CA HIS A 632 -21.60 15.90 -13.57
C HIS A 632 -21.63 15.36 -12.14
N PHE A 633 -22.37 16.01 -11.24
CA PHE A 633 -22.51 15.64 -9.83
C PHE A 633 -23.85 14.96 -9.50
N ALA A 634 -24.86 15.07 -10.35
CA ALA A 634 -26.20 14.57 -10.05
C ALA A 634 -26.22 13.07 -9.72
N TYR A 635 -25.43 12.24 -10.41
CA TYR A 635 -25.28 10.83 -10.05
C TYR A 635 -24.62 10.62 -8.67
N VAL A 636 -23.62 11.45 -8.33
CA VAL A 636 -22.90 11.35 -7.05
C VAL A 636 -23.88 11.58 -5.89
N GLU A 637 -24.69 12.63 -6.00
CA GLU A 637 -25.69 12.94 -4.99
C GLU A 637 -26.85 11.92 -5.01
N ALA A 638 -27.27 11.45 -6.19
CA ALA A 638 -28.26 10.38 -6.30
C ALA A 638 -27.80 9.09 -5.62
N LYS A 639 -26.53 8.73 -5.77
CA LYS A 639 -25.92 7.58 -5.07
C LYS A 639 -25.98 7.77 -3.56
N ARG A 640 -25.65 8.96 -3.04
CA ARG A 640 -25.73 9.26 -1.61
C ARG A 640 -27.17 9.11 -1.08
N MET A 641 -28.15 9.60 -1.83
CA MET A 641 -29.58 9.49 -1.48
C MET A 641 -30.09 8.06 -1.54
N ALA A 642 -29.74 7.32 -2.59
CA ALA A 642 -30.12 5.93 -2.80
C ALA A 642 -29.42 4.95 -1.85
N THR A 643 -28.40 5.42 -1.11
CA THR A 643 -27.69 4.64 -0.10
C THR A 643 -28.13 5.06 1.30
N ARG A 644 -28.40 4.10 2.18
CA ARG A 644 -28.68 4.38 3.61
C ARG A 644 -27.44 4.92 4.32
N PHE A 645 -27.61 5.67 5.40
CA PHE A 645 -26.51 6.10 6.25
C PHE A 645 -27.00 6.34 7.68
N ARG A 646 -26.49 5.57 8.65
CA ARG A 646 -26.98 5.60 10.04
C ARG A 646 -28.51 5.42 10.08
N GLU A 647 -29.22 6.33 10.73
CA GLU A 647 -30.69 6.34 10.83
C GLU A 647 -31.38 6.79 9.53
N ARG A 648 -30.65 7.40 8.58
CA ARG A 648 -31.22 7.84 7.30
C ARG A 648 -31.43 6.65 6.38
N LYS A 649 -32.70 6.40 6.02
CA LYS A 649 -33.09 5.42 4.99
C LYS A 649 -32.69 5.89 3.59
N ALA A 650 -32.56 4.95 2.67
CA ALA A 650 -32.42 5.27 1.25
C ALA A 650 -33.66 6.04 0.75
N ASP A 651 -33.43 7.16 0.06
CA ASP A 651 -34.46 7.98 -0.56
C ASP A 651 -34.37 7.87 -2.09
N PHE A 652 -34.97 6.82 -2.62
CA PHE A 652 -35.03 6.56 -4.05
C PHE A 652 -35.84 7.62 -4.81
N ALA A 653 -36.77 8.31 -4.16
CA ALA A 653 -37.55 9.37 -4.79
C ALA A 653 -36.70 10.62 -5.03
N ALA A 654 -35.88 11.02 -4.05
CA ALA A 654 -34.89 12.08 -4.22
C ALA A 654 -33.82 11.69 -5.25
N ALA A 655 -33.31 10.46 -5.19
CA ALA A 655 -32.33 9.96 -6.16
C ALA A 655 -32.87 9.98 -7.60
N ALA A 656 -34.11 9.53 -7.82
CA ALA A 656 -34.74 9.52 -9.14
C ALA A 656 -34.89 10.92 -9.75
N LYS A 657 -35.16 11.95 -8.92
CA LYS A 657 -35.28 13.35 -9.37
C LYS A 657 -33.96 13.96 -9.83
N LEU A 658 -32.83 13.40 -9.40
CA LEU A 658 -31.50 13.88 -9.79
C LEU A 658 -31.04 13.27 -11.12
N ILE A 659 -31.51 12.07 -11.46
CA ILE A 659 -31.13 11.39 -12.71
C ILE A 659 -32.09 11.81 -13.84
N ASP A 660 -31.55 12.54 -14.81
CA ASP A 660 -32.26 13.01 -16.00
C ASP A 660 -31.43 12.84 -17.28
N SER A 661 -31.97 13.24 -18.43
CA SER A 661 -31.27 13.12 -19.73
C SER A 661 -29.93 13.85 -19.78
N SER A 662 -29.74 14.93 -19.03
CA SER A 662 -28.50 15.71 -18.99
C SER A 662 -27.40 15.07 -18.14
N THR A 663 -27.78 14.24 -17.16
CA THR A 663 -26.86 13.66 -16.18
C THR A 663 -25.73 12.86 -16.84
N VAL A 664 -24.47 13.16 -16.52
CA VAL A 664 -23.30 12.49 -17.08
C VAL A 664 -22.95 11.27 -16.23
N MET A 665 -22.97 10.08 -16.84
CA MET A 665 -22.74 8.81 -16.18
C MET A 665 -21.83 7.92 -17.05
N SER A 666 -20.95 7.18 -16.40
CA SER A 666 -20.20 6.09 -17.02
C SER A 666 -21.04 4.80 -17.11
N PRO A 667 -20.67 3.84 -17.97
CA PRO A 667 -21.28 2.51 -18.01
C PRO A 667 -21.36 1.82 -16.63
N ALA A 668 -20.28 1.88 -15.83
CA ALA A 668 -20.28 1.28 -14.49
C ALA A 668 -21.28 1.95 -13.53
N GLU A 669 -21.41 3.28 -13.58
CA GLU A 669 -22.37 4.03 -12.77
C GLU A 669 -23.82 3.73 -13.19
N LEU A 670 -24.09 3.57 -14.50
CA LEU A 670 -25.39 3.14 -15.01
C LEU A 670 -25.76 1.74 -14.52
N LYS A 671 -24.82 0.78 -14.60
CA LYS A 671 -25.04 -0.59 -14.09
C LYS A 671 -25.33 -0.60 -12.60
N ARG A 672 -24.66 0.25 -11.81
CA ARG A 672 -24.97 0.39 -10.36
C ARG A 672 -26.33 1.04 -10.11
N ALA A 673 -26.66 2.11 -10.83
CA ALA A 673 -27.96 2.77 -10.71
C ALA A 673 -29.14 1.85 -11.11
N ALA A 674 -28.89 0.91 -12.03
CA ALA A 674 -29.87 -0.08 -12.43
C ALA A 674 -30.35 -0.96 -11.26
N ALA A 675 -29.46 -1.31 -10.33
CA ALA A 675 -29.83 -2.07 -9.13
C ALA A 675 -30.86 -1.32 -8.26
N TRP A 676 -30.80 0.02 -8.21
CA TRP A 676 -31.74 0.84 -7.44
C TRP A 676 -33.19 0.74 -7.94
N VAL A 677 -33.41 0.37 -9.21
CA VAL A 677 -34.76 0.16 -9.76
C VAL A 677 -35.46 -0.99 -9.01
N LYS A 678 -34.72 -2.06 -8.74
CA LYS A 678 -35.21 -3.21 -7.98
C LYS A 678 -35.49 -2.81 -6.53
N ASP A 679 -34.55 -2.11 -5.89
CA ASP A 679 -34.66 -1.71 -4.49
C ASP A 679 -35.77 -0.67 -4.24
N ALA A 680 -35.98 0.24 -5.19
CA ALA A 680 -37.08 1.20 -5.17
C ALA A 680 -38.45 0.57 -5.46
N GLY A 681 -38.48 -0.69 -5.92
CA GLY A 681 -39.65 -1.35 -6.47
C GLY A 681 -39.93 -0.90 -7.92
N PRO A 682 -39.76 -1.78 -8.94
CA PRO A 682 -39.87 -1.39 -10.35
C PRO A 682 -41.22 -0.78 -10.75
N SER A 683 -42.29 -1.12 -10.02
CA SER A 683 -43.65 -0.64 -10.26
C SER A 683 -43.96 0.71 -9.60
N THR A 684 -43.10 1.19 -8.69
CA THR A 684 -43.26 2.48 -8.00
C THR A 684 -42.93 3.64 -8.93
N ALA A 685 -43.41 4.84 -8.59
CA ALA A 685 -43.09 6.03 -9.40
C ALA A 685 -41.57 6.31 -9.50
N PRO A 686 -40.79 6.25 -8.39
CA PRO A 686 -39.32 6.35 -8.47
C PRO A 686 -38.68 5.24 -9.32
N GLY A 687 -39.12 3.99 -9.18
CA GLY A 687 -38.59 2.85 -9.95
C GLY A 687 -38.82 3.01 -11.46
N LYS A 688 -40.04 3.40 -11.87
CA LYS A 688 -40.38 3.66 -13.27
C LYS A 688 -39.58 4.82 -13.87
N GLN A 689 -39.40 5.90 -13.10
CA GLN A 689 -38.61 7.05 -13.54
C GLN A 689 -37.14 6.65 -13.77
N LEU A 690 -36.52 5.97 -12.80
CA LEU A 690 -35.15 5.48 -12.93
C LEU A 690 -35.01 4.54 -14.14
N ALA A 691 -35.89 3.54 -14.28
CA ALA A 691 -35.84 2.59 -15.39
C ALA A 691 -35.89 3.29 -16.75
N LYS A 692 -36.78 4.28 -16.91
CA LYS A 692 -36.92 5.06 -18.15
C LYS A 692 -35.63 5.83 -18.48
N GLU A 693 -35.11 6.61 -17.55
CA GLU A 693 -33.94 7.47 -17.80
C GLU A 693 -32.66 6.65 -18.02
N LEU A 694 -32.45 5.57 -17.24
CA LEU A 694 -31.31 4.67 -17.40
C LEU A 694 -31.35 3.95 -18.75
N THR A 695 -32.52 3.50 -19.20
CA THR A 695 -32.68 2.85 -20.53
C THR A 695 -32.36 3.81 -21.66
N ASN A 696 -32.78 5.07 -21.56
CA ASN A 696 -32.48 6.08 -22.58
C ASN A 696 -30.97 6.36 -22.67
N LYS A 697 -30.28 6.45 -21.53
CA LYS A 697 -28.83 6.65 -21.48
C LYS A 697 -28.05 5.46 -22.02
N ALA A 698 -28.47 4.24 -21.70
CA ALA A 698 -27.87 3.01 -22.18
C ALA A 698 -27.82 2.93 -23.71
N LYS A 699 -28.93 3.31 -24.36
CA LYS A 699 -29.03 3.37 -25.83
C LYS A 699 -28.03 4.37 -26.42
N GLY A 700 -27.86 5.53 -25.78
CA GLY A 700 -26.89 6.55 -26.21
C GLY A 700 -25.42 6.09 -26.12
N LEU A 701 -25.10 5.23 -25.16
CA LEU A 701 -23.75 4.68 -24.96
C LEU A 701 -23.48 3.37 -25.72
N LYS A 702 -24.45 2.86 -26.50
CA LYS A 702 -24.36 1.59 -27.23
C LYS A 702 -24.01 0.37 -26.36
N ILE A 703 -24.41 0.38 -25.09
CA ILE A 703 -24.20 -0.75 -24.17
C ILE A 703 -25.19 -1.86 -24.57
N LYS A 704 -24.72 -2.91 -25.26
CA LYS A 704 -25.60 -3.90 -25.90
C LYS A 704 -26.15 -4.99 -24.98
N ASP A 705 -25.49 -5.32 -23.86
CA ASP A 705 -25.78 -6.57 -23.15
C ASP A 705 -26.01 -6.49 -21.63
N GLY A 706 -25.83 -5.34 -20.97
CA GLY A 706 -25.91 -5.25 -19.49
C GLY A 706 -27.24 -4.80 -18.86
N LEU A 707 -28.23 -4.37 -19.65
CA LEU A 707 -29.45 -3.70 -19.13
C LEU A 707 -30.76 -4.31 -19.64
N LYS A 708 -30.71 -5.48 -20.29
CA LYS A 708 -31.90 -6.19 -20.79
C LYS A 708 -32.85 -6.58 -19.63
N ASP A 709 -32.33 -6.81 -18.43
CA ASP A 709 -33.10 -7.23 -17.25
C ASP A 709 -33.78 -6.08 -16.49
N LEU A 710 -33.58 -4.81 -16.88
CA LEU A 710 -34.21 -3.67 -16.21
C LEU A 710 -35.72 -3.54 -16.46
N ALA A 711 -36.24 -4.28 -17.45
CA ALA A 711 -37.60 -4.12 -17.97
C ALA A 711 -38.55 -5.28 -17.63
N GLU A 712 -38.08 -6.37 -17.01
CA GLU A 712 -38.93 -7.50 -16.67
C GLU A 712 -39.36 -7.46 -15.19
N PRO A 713 -40.67 -7.43 -14.88
CA PRO A 713 -41.14 -7.84 -13.58
C PRO A 713 -40.87 -9.34 -13.41
N ALA A 714 -40.33 -9.74 -12.25
CA ALA A 714 -40.22 -11.14 -11.87
C ALA A 714 -41.58 -11.86 -11.92
#